data_AF-A0A4R0R2L7-F1
#
_entry.id   AF-A0A4R0R2L7-F1
#
_cell.length_a   1.000
_cell.length_b   1.000
_cell.length_c   1.000
_cell.angle_alpha   90.00
_cell.angle_beta   90.00
_cell.angle_gamma   90.00
#
_symmetry.space_group_name_H-M   'P 1'
#
loop_
_entity.id
_entity.type
_entity.pdbx_description
1 polymer ?
#
loop_
_entity_poly.entity_id
_entity_poly.type
_entity_poly.pdbx_seq_one_letter_code
_entity_poly.pdbx_strand_id
1 'polypeptide(L)'
;MPKSSKKKKDKAADFSKAKLKLGKGKQVANNAVDTSFKARSIALPGQSIVQDRDTGAPSTKRKLTFEDLISQLKHYNPTTRKDAIAGLRELFSDHPSLALLNLTTVVNRCVRIIADEDASVRKALLAFFDWFIPLDDLQPHASVVLLFITSALTHIFPEIRVDAVRFLDIFLEHIPEVVVDSWSSGSTHGRRILEGYLGLLNAGTAFGGEGDPMKATSTASVVLSPKSKLVVLSSLSTFLREATTFRDDMPSTSRSPSLASPTWFLASAFSSAAALQTFNSLVFPDTSHPAVKIEVDSNHNHDGDFAASFGFVRTSIVDGWSLADLSDLDLGRDQAGSSKLSIEDTYMSHLGATLQATLLSTFLDCAPAAFSPAGNPPETELQTALVVVEIARSLYGKLLQASRPRAFRCHAADGVKDQSTENIAAILGYMSPYFPFTLGGLGVAKRDIKVESAFETLNLVYCELTALLVLSSQSSPPSMQRRPATLRSTAKRPALAQTGGTPLQVEHVKAYVTQLLRGELARGANTQTTLPRAISHTSYRALLPTLWSLISTPLGDQGQHPDELLIALLEHALKASSSAAAKKDTVEFVGMLALLCTDPQYRGAFTLGRHPEEDLKFREWLLHLPKTLWELGANNLPLTETILRLLLRLTQRKSILLDPPTSSAVRARLVPYFTVAHATRGKLPGPFAKLPPPALSRSPARRLALDVAATLLRFRIRNEDADDGLALAVAEAVGKSDDAMYWNGIMSTR
;
A
#
# COMPACT_ATOMS: atom_id res chain seq x y z
N MET A 1 -55.26 -54.17 -93.53
CA MET A 1 -54.08 -54.03 -92.65
C MET A 1 -53.54 -52.60 -92.70
N PRO A 2 -53.08 -52.02 -91.59
CA PRO A 2 -53.62 -50.74 -91.13
C PRO A 2 -52.59 -49.60 -91.12
N LYS A 3 -52.70 -48.66 -92.06
CA LYS A 3 -51.92 -47.42 -92.08
C LYS A 3 -52.76 -46.13 -92.12
N SER A 4 -54.06 -46.21 -91.82
CA SER A 4 -54.96 -45.06 -91.85
C SER A 4 -55.41 -44.52 -90.48
N SER A 5 -55.22 -45.25 -89.37
CA SER A 5 -55.69 -44.79 -88.04
C SER A 5 -54.68 -43.90 -87.31
N LYS A 6 -53.36 -44.02 -87.58
CA LYS A 6 -52.32 -43.20 -86.96
C LYS A 6 -52.40 -41.73 -87.39
N LYS A 7 -52.48 -41.46 -88.71
CA LYS A 7 -52.65 -40.10 -89.24
C LYS A 7 -53.95 -39.40 -88.80
N LYS A 8 -55.00 -40.17 -88.45
CA LYS A 8 -56.27 -39.62 -87.96
C LYS A 8 -56.20 -39.25 -86.47
N LYS A 9 -55.37 -39.95 -85.68
CA LYS A 9 -55.12 -39.67 -84.26
C LYS A 9 -54.21 -38.45 -84.07
N ASP A 10 -53.23 -38.28 -84.96
CA ASP A 10 -52.35 -37.10 -84.95
C ASP A 10 -53.10 -35.81 -85.33
N LYS A 11 -54.04 -35.87 -86.30
CA LYS A 11 -54.92 -34.74 -86.64
C LYS A 11 -56.05 -34.47 -85.62
N ALA A 12 -56.39 -35.43 -84.77
CA ALA A 12 -57.40 -35.29 -83.72
C ALA A 12 -56.82 -34.93 -82.34
N ALA A 13 -55.49 -34.86 -82.22
CA ALA A 13 -54.80 -34.47 -80.99
C ALA A 13 -54.69 -32.93 -80.83
N ASP A 14 -54.73 -32.17 -81.93
CA ASP A 14 -54.48 -30.72 -81.93
C ASP A 14 -55.55 -29.89 -81.19
N PHE A 15 -56.79 -30.38 -81.09
CA PHE A 15 -57.86 -29.69 -80.36
C PHE A 15 -58.65 -30.66 -79.46
N SER A 16 -57.99 -31.19 -78.43
CA SER A 16 -58.67 -31.91 -77.36
C SER A 16 -59.22 -30.94 -76.32
N LYS A 17 -60.54 -30.74 -76.29
CA LYS A 17 -61.19 -30.03 -75.18
C LYS A 17 -61.22 -30.95 -73.95
N ALA A 18 -60.53 -30.56 -72.89
CA ALA A 18 -60.58 -31.30 -71.62
C ALA A 18 -62.03 -31.41 -71.12
N LYS A 19 -62.47 -32.62 -70.75
CA LYS A 19 -63.82 -32.88 -70.22
C LYS A 19 -64.11 -31.94 -69.04
N LEU A 20 -65.28 -31.29 -69.08
CA LEU A 20 -65.82 -30.40 -68.07
C LEU A 20 -65.80 -31.11 -66.69
N LYS A 21 -64.82 -30.80 -65.84
CA LYS A 21 -64.80 -31.24 -64.44
C LYS A 21 -65.65 -30.26 -63.65
N LEU A 22 -66.87 -30.68 -63.30
CA LEU A 22 -67.82 -29.90 -62.52
C LEU A 22 -67.19 -29.48 -61.18
N GLY A 23 -67.27 -28.18 -60.82
CA GLY A 23 -66.73 -27.63 -59.58
C GLY A 23 -65.39 -26.88 -59.69
N LYS A 24 -64.68 -26.92 -60.82
CA LYS A 24 -63.53 -26.03 -61.09
C LYS A 24 -63.99 -24.90 -62.01
N GLY A 25 -63.70 -23.65 -61.63
CA GLY A 25 -64.16 -22.45 -62.34
C GLY A 25 -63.87 -22.48 -63.85
N LYS A 26 -64.62 -21.65 -64.61
CA LYS A 26 -64.59 -21.60 -66.08
C LYS A 26 -63.14 -21.54 -66.58
N GLN A 27 -62.70 -22.57 -67.30
CA GLN A 27 -61.36 -22.61 -67.88
C GLN A 27 -61.21 -21.46 -68.87
N VAL A 28 -60.10 -20.73 -68.75
CA VAL A 28 -59.75 -19.65 -69.66
C VAL A 28 -59.59 -20.23 -71.07
N ALA A 29 -60.03 -19.48 -72.08
CA ALA A 29 -60.01 -19.95 -73.46
C ALA A 29 -58.57 -20.28 -73.92
N ASN A 30 -58.41 -21.31 -74.75
CA ASN A 30 -57.08 -21.83 -75.14
C ASN A 30 -56.23 -20.84 -75.97
N ASN A 31 -56.85 -19.75 -76.44
CA ASN A 31 -56.22 -18.64 -77.17
C ASN A 31 -55.98 -17.41 -76.28
N ALA A 32 -56.25 -17.49 -74.98
CA ALA A 32 -55.99 -16.39 -74.07
C ALA A 32 -54.49 -16.33 -73.73
N VAL A 33 -53.88 -15.20 -74.03
CA VAL A 33 -52.51 -14.90 -73.61
C VAL A 33 -52.56 -14.46 -72.15
N ASP A 34 -51.91 -15.20 -71.27
CA ASP A 34 -51.76 -14.80 -69.87
C ASP A 34 -50.74 -13.66 -69.78
N THR A 35 -51.22 -12.44 -69.51
CA THR A 35 -50.39 -11.25 -69.34
C THR A 35 -49.90 -11.08 -67.90
N SER A 36 -50.12 -12.06 -67.01
CA SER A 36 -49.59 -12.02 -65.66
C SER A 36 -48.11 -12.44 -65.64
N PHE A 37 -47.22 -11.46 -65.65
CA PHE A 37 -45.80 -11.67 -65.38
C PHE A 37 -45.41 -11.02 -64.05
N LYS A 38 -44.45 -11.63 -63.35
CA LYS A 38 -43.86 -11.06 -62.14
C LYS A 38 -42.40 -10.78 -62.42
N ALA A 39 -42.06 -9.51 -62.62
CA ALA A 39 -40.68 -9.05 -62.63
C ALA A 39 -40.24 -8.77 -61.18
N ARG A 40 -39.12 -9.37 -60.74
CA ARG A 40 -38.47 -9.07 -59.47
C ARG A 40 -37.18 -8.31 -59.74
N SER A 41 -36.95 -7.21 -59.03
CA SER A 41 -35.70 -6.46 -59.11
C SER A 41 -34.56 -7.27 -58.49
N ILE A 42 -33.40 -7.28 -59.13
CA ILE A 42 -32.17 -7.86 -58.59
C ILE A 42 -31.47 -6.76 -57.78
N ALA A 43 -31.46 -6.90 -56.45
CA ALA A 43 -30.68 -6.03 -55.59
C ALA A 43 -29.22 -6.51 -55.56
N LEU A 44 -28.31 -5.78 -56.21
CA LEU A 44 -26.88 -6.01 -56.09
C LEU A 44 -26.38 -5.35 -54.79
N PRO A 45 -25.52 -6.02 -53.99
CA PRO A 45 -24.86 -5.38 -52.86
C PRO A 45 -24.09 -4.14 -53.35
N GLY A 46 -24.29 -3.01 -52.68
CA GLY A 46 -23.60 -1.77 -53.02
C GLY A 46 -22.09 -1.96 -52.90
N GLN A 47 -21.36 -1.85 -54.01
CA GLN A 47 -19.90 -1.86 -54.00
C GLN A 47 -19.41 -0.46 -53.60
N SER A 48 -18.46 -0.37 -52.66
CA SER A 48 -17.97 0.88 -52.05
C SER A 48 -17.44 1.92 -53.05
N ILE A 49 -17.21 1.56 -54.32
CA ILE A 49 -16.77 2.45 -55.40
C ILE A 49 -17.86 3.45 -55.81
N VAL A 50 -19.14 3.17 -55.54
CA VAL A 50 -20.29 3.99 -56.01
C VAL A 50 -20.87 4.88 -54.90
N GLN A 51 -20.51 4.66 -53.63
CA GLN A 51 -20.93 5.56 -52.56
C GLN A 51 -20.03 6.79 -52.57
N ASP A 52 -20.62 7.97 -52.83
CA ASP A 52 -19.99 9.26 -52.54
C ASP A 52 -19.70 9.29 -51.04
N ARG A 53 -18.44 9.01 -50.68
CA ARG A 53 -17.99 9.10 -49.29
C ARG A 53 -18.04 10.57 -48.92
N ASP A 54 -18.75 10.88 -47.84
CA ASP A 54 -18.91 12.24 -47.35
C ASP A 54 -17.52 12.86 -47.13
N THR A 55 -17.12 13.79 -48.01
CA THR A 55 -15.74 14.30 -48.07
C THR A 55 -15.33 15.09 -46.82
N GLY A 56 -16.30 15.42 -45.96
CA GLY A 56 -16.10 16.06 -44.66
C GLY A 56 -15.98 15.10 -43.47
N ALA A 57 -16.18 13.80 -43.67
CA ALA A 57 -16.10 12.83 -42.57
C ALA A 57 -14.63 12.58 -42.15
N PRO A 58 -14.34 12.62 -40.83
CA PRO A 58 -13.02 12.30 -40.32
C PRO A 58 -12.56 10.90 -40.77
N SER A 59 -11.39 10.82 -41.37
CA SER A 59 -10.84 9.56 -41.88
C SER A 59 -9.32 9.51 -41.73
N THR A 60 -8.79 8.30 -41.69
CA THR A 60 -7.34 8.05 -41.64
C THR A 60 -6.65 8.41 -42.97
N LYS A 61 -5.31 8.39 -43.00
CA LYS A 61 -4.51 8.54 -44.24
C LYS A 61 -4.87 7.53 -45.34
N ARG A 62 -5.40 6.36 -44.94
CA ARG A 62 -5.90 5.32 -45.86
C ARG A 62 -7.37 5.53 -46.26
N LYS A 63 -7.96 6.68 -45.94
CA LYS A 63 -9.37 7.05 -46.17
C LYS A 63 -10.36 6.07 -45.54
N LEU A 64 -10.01 5.50 -44.39
CA LEU A 64 -10.92 4.66 -43.60
C LEU A 64 -11.63 5.53 -42.56
N THR A 65 -12.96 5.45 -42.54
CA THR A 65 -13.81 6.09 -41.54
C THR A 65 -13.85 5.29 -40.23
N PHE A 66 -14.44 5.86 -39.18
CA PHE A 66 -14.66 5.14 -37.92
C PHE A 66 -15.43 3.82 -38.11
N GLU A 67 -16.53 3.84 -38.87
CA GLU A 67 -17.35 2.64 -39.13
C GLU A 67 -16.57 1.56 -39.90
N ASP A 68 -15.74 1.98 -40.87
CA ASP A 68 -14.86 1.05 -41.59
C ASP A 68 -13.90 0.35 -40.62
N LEU A 69 -13.26 1.09 -39.73
CA LEU A 69 -12.31 0.55 -38.75
C LEU A 69 -13.00 -0.39 -37.76
N ILE A 70 -14.17 -0.01 -37.23
CA ILE A 70 -14.96 -0.86 -36.33
C ILE A 70 -15.38 -2.17 -37.00
N SER A 71 -15.70 -2.15 -38.29
CA SER A 71 -16.02 -3.36 -39.04
C SER A 71 -14.78 -4.26 -39.22
N GLN A 72 -13.61 -3.67 -39.48
CA GLN A 72 -12.35 -4.38 -39.71
C GLN A 72 -11.81 -5.05 -38.43
N LEU A 73 -12.18 -4.58 -37.24
CA LEU A 73 -11.84 -5.24 -35.97
C LEU A 73 -12.37 -6.68 -35.86
N LYS A 74 -13.39 -7.07 -36.63
CA LYS A 74 -13.96 -8.44 -36.64
C LYS A 74 -13.49 -9.27 -37.83
N HIS A 75 -12.59 -8.74 -38.64
CA HIS A 75 -12.16 -9.41 -39.86
C HIS A 75 -11.39 -10.69 -39.54
N TYR A 76 -11.55 -11.74 -40.33
CA TYR A 76 -10.89 -13.03 -40.09
C TYR A 76 -9.35 -12.95 -40.20
N ASN A 77 -8.83 -12.06 -41.07
CA ASN A 77 -7.40 -11.82 -41.22
C ASN A 77 -6.83 -11.01 -40.04
N PRO A 78 -5.87 -11.54 -39.27
CA PRO A 78 -5.27 -10.83 -38.14
C PRO A 78 -4.56 -9.53 -38.53
N THR A 79 -3.95 -9.48 -39.72
CA THR A 79 -3.28 -8.25 -40.20
C THR A 79 -4.27 -7.11 -40.36
N THR A 80 -5.48 -7.40 -40.87
CA THR A 80 -6.55 -6.41 -41.01
C THR A 80 -7.05 -5.91 -39.66
N ARG A 81 -7.21 -6.80 -38.66
CA ARG A 81 -7.60 -6.40 -37.30
C ARG A 81 -6.54 -5.51 -36.65
N LYS A 82 -5.26 -5.89 -36.78
CA LYS A 82 -4.12 -5.11 -36.28
C LYS A 82 -4.05 -3.72 -36.92
N ASP A 83 -4.16 -3.64 -38.23
CA ASP A 83 -4.15 -2.37 -38.97
C ASP A 83 -5.36 -1.50 -38.59
N ALA A 84 -6.51 -2.10 -38.30
CA ALA A 84 -7.69 -1.38 -37.82
C ALA A 84 -7.47 -0.76 -36.43
N ILE A 85 -6.81 -1.47 -35.51
CA ILE A 85 -6.43 -0.92 -34.19
C ILE A 85 -5.47 0.29 -34.36
N ALA A 86 -4.48 0.15 -35.24
CA ALA A 86 -3.57 1.26 -35.55
C ALA A 86 -4.30 2.45 -36.20
N GLY A 87 -5.25 2.17 -37.09
CA GLY A 87 -6.10 3.20 -37.70
C GLY A 87 -7.02 3.91 -36.70
N LEU A 88 -7.55 3.22 -35.70
CA LEU A 88 -8.32 3.85 -34.62
C LEU A 88 -7.44 4.80 -33.80
N ARG A 89 -6.21 4.39 -33.47
CA ARG A 89 -5.25 5.26 -32.78
C ARG A 89 -4.93 6.50 -33.59
N GLU A 90 -4.67 6.35 -34.88
CA GLU A 90 -4.43 7.48 -35.80
C GLU A 90 -5.63 8.44 -35.81
N LEU A 91 -6.84 7.90 -36.05
CA LEU A 91 -8.06 8.70 -36.15
C LEU A 91 -8.35 9.48 -34.87
N PHE A 92 -8.19 8.87 -33.70
CA PHE A 92 -8.43 9.53 -32.42
C PHE A 92 -7.33 10.49 -32.00
N SER A 93 -6.10 10.29 -32.47
CA SER A 93 -5.02 11.28 -32.27
C SER A 93 -5.30 12.56 -33.06
N ASP A 94 -5.81 12.42 -34.29
CA ASP A 94 -6.14 13.55 -35.16
C ASP A 94 -7.49 14.21 -34.77
N HIS A 95 -8.41 13.42 -34.21
CA HIS A 95 -9.76 13.87 -33.81
C HIS A 95 -10.19 13.33 -32.43
N PRO A 96 -9.66 13.88 -31.31
CA PRO A 96 -9.93 13.37 -29.96
C PRO A 96 -11.40 13.36 -29.55
N SER A 97 -12.21 14.32 -30.04
CA SER A 97 -13.64 14.39 -29.74
C SER A 97 -14.43 13.17 -30.24
N LEU A 98 -13.96 12.51 -31.30
CA LEU A 98 -14.59 11.28 -31.81
C LEU A 98 -14.43 10.10 -30.86
N ALA A 99 -13.32 10.06 -30.11
CA ALA A 99 -13.04 9.01 -29.15
C ALA A 99 -14.05 9.04 -28.01
N LEU A 100 -14.31 10.23 -27.43
CA LEU A 100 -15.28 10.42 -26.35
C LEU A 100 -16.70 10.12 -26.82
N LEU A 101 -17.09 10.61 -28.01
CA LEU A 101 -18.43 10.39 -28.56
C LEU A 101 -18.74 8.91 -28.79
N ASN A 102 -17.72 8.13 -29.19
CA ASN A 102 -17.88 6.72 -29.55
C ASN A 102 -17.29 5.75 -28.53
N LEU A 103 -16.99 6.21 -27.31
CA LEU A 103 -16.26 5.45 -26.28
C LEU A 103 -16.87 4.08 -26.02
N THR A 104 -18.17 4.03 -25.76
CA THR A 104 -18.93 2.79 -25.54
C THR A 104 -18.78 1.79 -26.70
N THR A 105 -18.82 2.28 -27.94
CA THR A 105 -18.72 1.43 -29.14
C THR A 105 -17.31 0.87 -29.28
N VAL A 106 -16.30 1.71 -29.10
CA VAL A 106 -14.88 1.34 -29.17
C VAL A 106 -14.58 0.29 -28.11
N VAL A 107 -14.91 0.56 -26.84
CA VAL A 107 -14.65 -0.37 -25.74
C VAL A 107 -15.32 -1.72 -26.00
N ASN A 108 -16.61 -1.74 -26.33
CA ASN A 108 -17.35 -3.00 -26.60
C ASN A 108 -16.81 -3.81 -27.79
N ARG A 109 -16.08 -3.19 -28.71
CA ARG A 109 -15.43 -3.87 -29.84
C ARG A 109 -14.03 -4.35 -29.46
N CYS A 110 -13.26 -3.50 -28.80
CA CYS A 110 -11.91 -3.80 -28.34
C CYS A 110 -11.86 -4.91 -27.29
N VAL A 111 -12.80 -4.96 -26.34
CA VAL A 111 -12.81 -6.00 -25.28
C VAL A 111 -12.86 -7.42 -25.82
N ARG A 112 -13.46 -7.63 -27.00
CA ARG A 112 -13.51 -8.96 -27.65
C ARG A 112 -12.17 -9.40 -28.22
N ILE A 113 -11.25 -8.47 -28.45
CA ILE A 113 -9.92 -8.70 -29.03
C ILE A 113 -8.90 -9.06 -27.92
N ILE A 114 -9.26 -8.88 -26.65
CA ILE A 114 -8.40 -9.28 -25.51
C ILE A 114 -8.04 -10.77 -25.59
N ALA A 115 -8.98 -11.61 -25.99
CA ALA A 115 -8.81 -13.05 -26.17
C ALA A 115 -8.58 -13.45 -27.65
N ASP A 116 -8.07 -12.56 -28.49
CA ASP A 116 -7.76 -12.86 -29.89
C ASP A 116 -6.72 -13.98 -30.01
N GLU A 117 -6.88 -14.89 -30.98
CA GLU A 117 -5.95 -16.00 -31.19
C GLU A 117 -4.54 -15.52 -31.60
N ASP A 118 -4.45 -14.39 -32.32
CA ASP A 118 -3.18 -13.87 -32.83
C ASP A 118 -2.48 -12.94 -31.82
N ALA A 119 -1.25 -13.31 -31.44
CA ALA A 119 -0.46 -12.56 -30.48
C ALA A 119 -0.10 -11.14 -30.95
N SER A 120 0.03 -10.91 -32.27
CA SER A 120 0.37 -9.59 -32.80
C SER A 120 -0.81 -8.62 -32.72
N VAL A 121 -2.04 -9.13 -32.85
CA VAL A 121 -3.28 -8.37 -32.65
C VAL A 121 -3.43 -8.01 -31.18
N ARG A 122 -3.27 -8.99 -30.25
CA ARG A 122 -3.31 -8.73 -28.80
C ARG A 122 -2.28 -7.70 -28.37
N LYS A 123 -1.05 -7.79 -28.88
CA LYS A 123 0.02 -6.81 -28.61
C LYS A 123 -0.32 -5.41 -29.12
N ALA A 124 -0.95 -5.31 -30.30
CA ALA A 124 -1.41 -4.02 -30.82
C ALA A 124 -2.53 -3.43 -29.97
N LEU A 125 -3.44 -4.28 -29.46
CA LEU A 125 -4.50 -3.85 -28.55
C LEU A 125 -3.94 -3.38 -27.20
N LEU A 126 -2.97 -4.09 -26.62
CA LEU A 126 -2.29 -3.67 -25.38
C LEU A 126 -1.71 -2.26 -25.53
N ALA A 127 -0.96 -2.00 -26.61
CA ALA A 127 -0.37 -0.69 -26.89
C ALA A 127 -1.43 0.40 -27.20
N PHE A 128 -2.61 0.00 -27.67
CA PHE A 128 -3.73 0.92 -27.85
C PHE A 128 -4.37 1.26 -26.50
N PHE A 129 -4.60 0.28 -25.63
CA PHE A 129 -5.19 0.46 -24.30
C PHE A 129 -4.28 1.29 -23.39
N ASP A 130 -2.98 1.02 -23.39
CA ASP A 130 -1.99 1.84 -22.66
C ASP A 130 -2.06 3.33 -23.02
N TRP A 131 -2.33 3.63 -24.29
CA TRP A 131 -2.51 5.00 -24.78
C TRP A 131 -3.93 5.56 -24.54
N PHE A 132 -4.96 4.70 -24.55
CA PHE A 132 -6.37 5.09 -24.57
C PHE A 132 -7.00 5.16 -23.17
N ILE A 133 -6.52 4.39 -22.20
CA ILE A 133 -7.10 4.25 -20.85
C ILE A 133 -6.93 5.47 -19.93
N PRO A 134 -5.92 6.36 -20.06
CA PRO A 134 -5.82 7.59 -19.25
C PRO A 134 -6.98 8.59 -19.40
N LEU A 135 -8.11 8.20 -20.00
CA LEU A 135 -9.34 8.97 -20.10
C LEU A 135 -10.16 8.76 -18.83
N ASP A 136 -10.35 9.83 -18.06
CA ASP A 136 -11.10 9.83 -16.79
C ASP A 136 -12.54 9.24 -16.92
N ASP A 137 -13.12 9.31 -18.13
CA ASP A 137 -14.47 8.81 -18.43
C ASP A 137 -14.56 7.28 -18.63
N LEU A 138 -13.47 6.50 -18.44
CA LEU A 138 -13.49 5.05 -18.68
C LEU A 138 -14.01 4.22 -17.49
N GLN A 139 -14.07 4.81 -16.29
CA GLN A 139 -14.52 4.11 -15.07
C GLN A 139 -15.89 3.42 -15.21
N PRO A 140 -16.93 4.02 -15.85
CA PRO A 140 -18.22 3.35 -16.09
C PRO A 140 -18.13 2.10 -16.99
N HIS A 141 -17.07 1.98 -17.80
CA HIS A 141 -16.84 0.86 -18.69
C HIS A 141 -15.96 -0.25 -18.07
N ALA A 142 -15.38 0.00 -16.90
CA ALA A 142 -14.43 -0.90 -16.25
C ALA A 142 -15.01 -2.31 -16.03
N SER A 143 -16.26 -2.43 -15.60
CA SER A 143 -16.91 -3.73 -15.35
C SER A 143 -16.96 -4.63 -16.58
N VAL A 144 -17.26 -4.05 -17.76
CA VAL A 144 -17.27 -4.77 -19.04
C VAL A 144 -15.85 -5.20 -19.41
N VAL A 145 -14.86 -4.31 -19.27
CA VAL A 145 -13.47 -4.67 -19.61
C VAL A 145 -12.94 -5.75 -18.67
N LEU A 146 -13.14 -5.62 -17.36
CA LEU A 146 -12.74 -6.60 -16.36
C LEU A 146 -13.44 -7.94 -16.55
N LEU A 147 -14.69 -7.97 -17.04
CA LEU A 147 -15.36 -9.21 -17.43
C LEU A 147 -14.62 -9.95 -18.56
N PHE A 148 -14.22 -9.25 -19.62
CA PHE A 148 -13.48 -9.87 -20.71
C PHE A 148 -12.04 -10.24 -20.32
N ILE A 149 -11.39 -9.43 -19.47
CA ILE A 149 -10.07 -9.76 -18.91
C ILE A 149 -10.17 -11.03 -18.05
N THR A 150 -11.13 -11.11 -17.13
CA THR A 150 -11.33 -12.31 -16.28
C THR A 150 -11.68 -13.55 -17.10
N SER A 151 -12.47 -13.41 -18.17
CA SER A 151 -12.70 -14.50 -19.12
C SER A 151 -11.40 -14.95 -19.81
N ALA A 152 -10.52 -14.02 -20.19
CA ALA A 152 -9.24 -14.32 -20.82
C ALA A 152 -8.23 -14.92 -19.83
N LEU A 153 -8.29 -14.58 -18.54
CA LEU A 153 -7.48 -15.20 -17.47
C LEU A 153 -7.78 -16.69 -17.30
N THR A 154 -8.96 -17.15 -17.69
CA THR A 154 -9.37 -18.58 -17.68
C THR A 154 -9.27 -19.26 -19.06
N HIS A 155 -8.64 -18.61 -20.05
CA HIS A 155 -8.53 -19.16 -21.40
C HIS A 155 -7.72 -20.46 -21.44
N ILE A 156 -8.02 -21.38 -22.36
CA ILE A 156 -7.30 -22.66 -22.51
C ILE A 156 -5.82 -22.49 -22.91
N PHE A 157 -5.48 -21.35 -23.53
CA PHE A 157 -4.14 -21.02 -24.03
C PHE A 157 -3.39 -20.14 -23.02
N PRO A 158 -2.28 -20.60 -22.42
CA PRO A 158 -1.52 -19.86 -21.41
C PRO A 158 -1.05 -18.47 -21.85
N GLU A 159 -0.67 -18.31 -23.10
CA GLU A 159 -0.19 -17.05 -23.67
C GLU A 159 -1.28 -15.97 -23.67
N ILE A 160 -2.54 -16.34 -23.91
CA ILE A 160 -3.69 -15.43 -23.82
C ILE A 160 -3.93 -15.04 -22.36
N ARG A 161 -3.82 -16.00 -21.43
CA ARG A 161 -3.95 -15.73 -19.99
C ARG A 161 -2.87 -14.76 -19.49
N VAL A 162 -1.62 -14.92 -19.94
CA VAL A 162 -0.51 -14.03 -19.57
C VAL A 162 -0.68 -12.64 -20.20
N ASP A 163 -1.21 -12.55 -21.43
CA ASP A 163 -1.53 -11.25 -22.04
C ASP A 163 -2.70 -10.56 -21.31
N ALA A 164 -3.69 -11.32 -20.81
CA ALA A 164 -4.78 -10.79 -19.98
C ALA A 164 -4.26 -10.12 -18.69
N VAL A 165 -3.20 -10.67 -18.08
CA VAL A 165 -2.53 -10.03 -16.94
C VAL A 165 -1.92 -8.67 -17.33
N ARG A 166 -1.32 -8.55 -18.52
CA ARG A 166 -0.78 -7.26 -18.99
C ARG A 166 -1.89 -6.23 -19.23
N PHE A 167 -3.06 -6.65 -19.69
CA PHE A 167 -4.21 -5.75 -19.77
C PHE A 167 -4.61 -5.28 -18.37
N LEU A 168 -4.68 -6.21 -17.41
CA LEU A 168 -5.02 -5.92 -16.03
C LEU A 168 -4.05 -4.95 -15.35
N ASP A 169 -2.74 -5.04 -15.64
CA ASP A 169 -1.73 -4.10 -15.13
C ASP A 169 -2.05 -2.64 -15.49
N ILE A 170 -2.54 -2.38 -16.71
CA ILE A 170 -2.93 -1.02 -17.13
C ILE A 170 -4.10 -0.50 -16.28
N PHE A 171 -5.04 -1.37 -15.93
CA PHE A 171 -6.18 -1.01 -15.08
C PHE A 171 -5.78 -0.85 -13.61
N LEU A 172 -4.83 -1.64 -13.12
CA LEU A 172 -4.25 -1.48 -11.78
C LEU A 172 -3.52 -0.14 -11.62
N GLU A 173 -2.92 0.39 -12.70
CA GLU A 173 -2.26 1.69 -12.67
C GLU A 173 -3.24 2.87 -12.61
N HIS A 174 -4.37 2.79 -13.33
CA HIS A 174 -5.28 3.93 -13.50
C HIS A 174 -6.53 3.89 -12.60
N ILE A 175 -7.10 2.71 -12.36
CA ILE A 175 -8.30 2.52 -11.53
C ILE A 175 -8.16 1.32 -10.57
N PRO A 176 -7.12 1.31 -9.71
CA PRO A 176 -6.85 0.18 -8.81
C PRO A 176 -8.03 -0.17 -7.91
N GLU A 177 -8.79 0.83 -7.45
CA GLU A 177 -9.93 0.65 -6.53
C GLU A 177 -11.00 -0.28 -7.12
N VAL A 178 -11.36 -0.08 -8.39
CA VAL A 178 -12.37 -0.89 -9.09
C VAL A 178 -11.84 -2.31 -9.35
N VAL A 179 -10.54 -2.45 -9.56
CA VAL A 179 -9.90 -3.74 -9.86
C VAL A 179 -9.82 -4.61 -8.60
N VAL A 180 -9.47 -4.04 -7.46
CA VAL A 180 -9.33 -4.76 -6.19
C VAL A 180 -10.63 -4.86 -5.40
N ASP A 181 -11.71 -4.26 -5.91
CA ASP A 181 -13.00 -4.24 -5.21
C ASP A 181 -13.49 -5.66 -4.87
N SER A 182 -13.88 -5.80 -3.61
CA SER A 182 -14.47 -7.03 -3.06
C SER A 182 -13.64 -8.29 -3.37
N TRP A 183 -12.31 -8.16 -3.37
CA TRP A 183 -11.40 -9.29 -3.62
C TRP A 183 -11.49 -10.40 -2.55
N SER A 184 -11.92 -10.05 -1.34
CA SER A 184 -12.03 -10.91 -0.14
C SER A 184 -13.43 -11.48 0.10
N SER A 185 -14.47 -10.93 -0.53
CA SER A 185 -15.88 -11.24 -0.26
C SER A 185 -16.73 -11.15 -1.54
N GLY A 186 -17.68 -12.07 -1.72
CA GLY A 186 -18.58 -12.04 -2.88
C GLY A 186 -18.05 -12.72 -4.14
N SER A 187 -18.66 -12.41 -5.30
CA SER A 187 -18.37 -12.99 -6.62
C SER A 187 -17.95 -11.94 -7.67
N THR A 188 -17.42 -10.81 -7.19
CA THR A 188 -17.06 -9.64 -7.99
C THR A 188 -15.78 -9.86 -8.81
N HIS A 189 -15.36 -8.82 -9.54
CA HIS A 189 -14.18 -8.84 -10.38
C HIS A 189 -12.89 -9.15 -9.60
N GLY A 190 -12.66 -8.53 -8.44
CA GLY A 190 -11.43 -8.70 -7.66
C GLY A 190 -11.16 -10.16 -7.27
N ARG A 191 -12.19 -10.90 -6.83
CA ARG A 191 -12.05 -12.31 -6.50
C ARG A 191 -11.73 -13.18 -7.72
N ARG A 192 -12.43 -12.95 -8.84
CA ARG A 192 -12.20 -13.70 -10.09
C ARG A 192 -10.79 -13.45 -10.65
N ILE A 193 -10.30 -12.23 -10.52
CA ILE A 193 -8.93 -11.85 -10.87
C ILE A 193 -7.92 -12.64 -10.02
N LEU A 194 -8.13 -12.67 -8.70
CA LEU A 194 -7.29 -13.43 -7.79
C LEU A 194 -7.29 -14.94 -8.11
N GLU A 195 -8.47 -15.53 -8.35
CA GLU A 195 -8.60 -16.92 -8.79
C GLU A 195 -7.88 -17.16 -10.13
N GLY A 196 -7.90 -16.19 -11.05
CA GLY A 196 -7.15 -16.19 -12.30
C GLY A 196 -5.62 -16.25 -12.09
N TYR A 197 -5.08 -15.45 -11.16
CA TYR A 197 -3.67 -15.51 -10.78
C TYR A 197 -3.31 -16.86 -10.15
N LEU A 198 -4.11 -17.34 -9.20
CA LEU A 198 -3.88 -18.64 -8.54
C LEU A 198 -3.86 -19.78 -9.55
N GLY A 199 -4.80 -19.77 -10.50
CA GLY A 199 -4.84 -20.74 -11.59
C GLY A 199 -3.66 -20.63 -12.57
N LEU A 200 -3.05 -19.46 -12.75
CA LEU A 200 -1.86 -19.27 -13.61
C LEU A 200 -0.60 -19.77 -12.91
N LEU A 201 -0.56 -19.63 -11.59
CA LEU A 201 0.53 -20.05 -10.73
C LEU A 201 0.43 -21.51 -10.25
N ASN A 202 -0.62 -22.22 -10.67
CA ASN A 202 -1.00 -23.55 -10.15
C ASN A 202 -1.05 -23.59 -8.60
N ALA A 203 -1.39 -22.47 -7.97
CA ALA A 203 -1.53 -22.37 -6.52
C ALA A 203 -2.90 -22.91 -6.10
N GLY A 204 -2.94 -23.76 -5.06
CA GLY A 204 -4.18 -24.37 -4.58
C GLY A 204 -4.70 -25.57 -5.37
N THR A 205 -3.99 -26.05 -6.41
CA THR A 205 -4.30 -27.32 -7.09
C THR A 205 -3.71 -28.50 -6.32
N ALA A 206 -4.17 -28.75 -5.10
CA ALA A 206 -3.85 -29.99 -4.40
C ALA A 206 -4.77 -31.11 -4.92
N PHE A 207 -4.20 -32.07 -5.64
CA PHE A 207 -4.79 -33.40 -5.74
C PHE A 207 -4.89 -33.99 -4.32
N GLY A 208 -6.10 -34.07 -3.78
CA GLY A 208 -6.42 -34.85 -2.58
C GLY A 208 -6.30 -34.10 -1.24
N GLY A 209 -7.44 -33.64 -0.74
CA GLY A 209 -7.67 -33.20 0.64
C GLY A 209 -9.15 -32.85 0.79
N GLU A 210 -9.91 -33.67 1.52
CA GLU A 210 -11.35 -33.46 1.72
C GLU A 210 -11.61 -32.29 2.69
N GLY A 211 -12.31 -31.25 2.22
CA GLY A 211 -12.92 -30.19 3.02
C GLY A 211 -12.45 -28.77 2.65
N ASP A 212 -13.38 -27.92 2.16
CA ASP A 212 -13.29 -26.46 1.89
C ASP A 212 -12.91 -25.99 0.45
N PRO A 213 -13.32 -24.78 -0.04
CA PRO A 213 -13.97 -24.62 -1.35
C PRO A 213 -13.10 -23.91 -2.40
N MET A 214 -11.86 -23.53 -2.07
CA MET A 214 -10.94 -22.92 -3.03
C MET A 214 -10.24 -23.99 -3.85
N LYS A 215 -11.01 -24.63 -4.72
CA LYS A 215 -10.48 -25.43 -5.82
C LYS A 215 -10.25 -24.48 -6.99
N ALA A 216 -8.99 -24.27 -7.37
CA ALA A 216 -8.68 -23.66 -8.66
C ALA A 216 -9.44 -24.45 -9.76
N THR A 217 -10.07 -23.73 -10.68
CA THR A 217 -10.76 -24.35 -11.83
C THR A 217 -9.74 -25.18 -12.61
N SER A 218 -10.05 -26.46 -12.77
CA SER A 218 -9.19 -27.50 -13.31
C SER A 218 -8.91 -27.28 -14.81
N THR A 219 -8.09 -26.28 -15.13
CA THR A 219 -7.41 -26.13 -16.41
C THR A 219 -5.96 -26.57 -16.20
N ALA A 220 -5.47 -27.50 -17.01
CA ALA A 220 -4.20 -28.23 -16.90
C ALA A 220 -3.01 -27.45 -16.28
N SER A 221 -2.11 -28.15 -15.58
CA SER A 221 -0.88 -27.60 -15.00
C SER A 221 -0.11 -26.76 -16.03
N VAL A 222 -0.08 -25.45 -15.84
CA VAL A 222 0.59 -24.52 -16.77
C VAL A 222 2.05 -24.35 -16.36
N VAL A 223 2.98 -24.71 -17.24
CA VAL A 223 4.40 -24.41 -17.06
C VAL A 223 4.68 -23.05 -17.71
N LEU A 224 4.86 -22.01 -16.90
CA LEU A 224 5.18 -20.67 -17.36
C LEU A 224 6.68 -20.52 -17.63
N SER A 225 7.05 -19.77 -18.68
CA SER A 225 8.43 -19.31 -18.84
C SER A 225 8.84 -18.39 -17.68
N PRO A 226 10.13 -18.28 -17.32
CA PRO A 226 10.57 -17.40 -16.23
C PRO A 226 10.08 -15.95 -16.38
N LYS A 227 10.11 -15.42 -17.61
CA LYS A 227 9.61 -14.06 -17.92
C LYS A 227 8.10 -13.94 -17.75
N SER A 228 7.33 -14.94 -18.20
CA SER A 228 5.88 -14.94 -18.02
C SER A 228 5.50 -15.06 -16.54
N LYS A 229 6.21 -15.91 -15.78
CA LYS A 229 6.00 -16.09 -14.35
C LYS A 229 6.28 -14.79 -13.58
N LEU A 230 7.36 -14.07 -13.93
CA LEU A 230 7.66 -12.74 -13.38
C LEU A 230 6.52 -11.76 -13.61
N VAL A 231 5.97 -11.69 -14.83
CA VAL A 231 4.83 -10.80 -15.15
C VAL A 231 3.63 -11.11 -14.26
N VAL A 232 3.24 -12.38 -14.15
CA VAL A 232 2.11 -12.81 -13.30
C VAL A 232 2.34 -12.47 -11.83
N LEU A 233 3.54 -12.75 -11.30
CA LEU A 233 3.88 -12.46 -9.91
C LEU A 233 3.93 -10.95 -9.63
N SER A 234 4.46 -10.15 -10.55
CA SER A 234 4.58 -8.69 -10.39
C SER A 234 3.20 -8.03 -10.35
N SER A 235 2.31 -8.48 -11.24
CA SER A 235 0.91 -8.05 -11.27
C SER A 235 0.16 -8.48 -10.01
N LEU A 236 0.36 -9.71 -9.53
CA LEU A 236 -0.20 -10.18 -8.25
C LEU A 236 0.33 -9.38 -7.05
N SER A 237 1.62 -9.06 -7.00
CA SER A 237 2.21 -8.22 -5.94
C SER A 237 1.56 -6.84 -5.91
N THR A 238 1.38 -6.22 -7.07
CA THR A 238 0.71 -4.93 -7.21
C THR A 238 -0.75 -5.02 -6.78
N PHE A 239 -1.49 -6.02 -7.27
CA PHE A 239 -2.88 -6.28 -6.87
C PHE A 239 -3.03 -6.43 -5.35
N LEU A 240 -2.18 -7.26 -4.71
CA LEU A 240 -2.24 -7.47 -3.26
C LEU A 240 -1.83 -6.23 -2.47
N ARG A 241 -0.86 -5.45 -2.96
CA ARG A 241 -0.49 -4.18 -2.35
C ARG A 241 -1.67 -3.22 -2.37
N GLU A 242 -2.28 -2.98 -3.53
CA GLU A 242 -3.43 -2.07 -3.64
C GLU A 242 -4.65 -2.57 -2.84
N ALA A 243 -4.92 -3.88 -2.85
CA ALA A 243 -5.98 -4.50 -2.07
C ALA A 243 -5.80 -4.34 -0.55
N THR A 244 -4.55 -4.23 -0.08
CA THR A 244 -4.21 -4.10 1.35
C THR A 244 -3.93 -2.66 1.80
N THR A 245 -3.65 -1.73 0.88
CA THR A 245 -3.50 -0.29 1.15
C THR A 245 -4.84 0.44 1.12
N PHE A 246 -5.74 0.11 0.18
CA PHE A 246 -7.09 0.71 0.10
C PHE A 246 -7.91 0.51 1.38
N ARG A 247 -7.57 -0.52 2.17
CA ARG A 247 -8.04 -0.77 3.55
C ARG A 247 -7.80 0.40 4.52
N ASP A 248 -6.72 1.18 4.35
CA ASP A 248 -6.34 2.28 5.25
C ASP A 248 -7.04 3.62 4.88
N ASP A 249 -7.58 3.74 3.66
CA ASP A 249 -8.19 4.96 3.09
C ASP A 249 -9.73 4.99 3.09
N MET A 250 -10.40 4.13 3.86
CA MET A 250 -11.85 4.28 4.10
C MET A 250 -12.14 5.69 4.65
N PRO A 251 -13.01 6.50 3.98
CA PRO A 251 -13.10 7.94 4.15
C PRO A 251 -13.62 8.27 5.54
N SER A 252 -12.67 8.41 6.44
CA SER A 252 -12.79 9.16 7.67
C SER A 252 -12.37 10.56 7.27
N THR A 253 -13.35 11.43 7.02
CA THR A 253 -13.20 12.87 6.82
C THR A 253 -11.79 13.41 7.09
N SER A 254 -11.14 13.89 6.04
CA SER A 254 -9.86 14.60 6.03
C SER A 254 -8.70 13.89 6.77
N ARG A 255 -8.09 12.90 6.13
CA ARG A 255 -6.70 12.54 6.45
C ARG A 255 -5.86 12.89 5.24
N SER A 256 -4.91 13.81 5.43
CA SER A 256 -3.78 13.95 4.52
C SER A 256 -2.87 12.72 4.74
N PRO A 257 -2.76 11.80 3.76
CA PRO A 257 -1.91 10.63 3.90
C PRO A 257 -0.49 11.06 3.48
N SER A 258 0.38 11.48 4.41
CA SER A 258 1.84 11.51 4.13
C SER A 258 2.77 12.02 5.24
N LEU A 259 2.31 12.73 6.29
CA LEU A 259 3.26 13.46 7.16
C LEU A 259 3.66 12.82 8.51
N ALA A 260 2.90 11.88 9.08
CA ALA A 260 3.17 11.33 10.40
C ALA A 260 3.93 9.98 10.32
N SER A 261 4.88 9.74 11.22
CA SER A 261 5.60 8.45 11.31
C SER A 261 4.65 7.29 11.64
N PRO A 262 4.83 6.10 11.04
CA PRO A 262 4.01 4.95 11.41
C PRO A 262 4.24 4.62 12.89
N THR A 263 3.17 4.40 13.66
CA THR A 263 3.27 4.06 15.09
C THR A 263 2.56 2.75 15.41
N TRP A 264 1.99 2.07 14.40
CA TRP A 264 1.21 0.85 14.60
C TRP A 264 2.01 -0.25 15.32
N PHE A 265 3.34 -0.26 15.15
CA PHE A 265 4.24 -1.23 15.79
C PHE A 265 4.31 -1.09 17.31
N LEU A 266 3.93 0.07 17.87
CA LEU A 266 3.83 0.28 19.31
C LEU A 266 2.53 -0.28 19.90
N ALA A 267 1.55 -0.68 19.08
CA ALA A 267 0.21 -1.03 19.55
C ALA A 267 0.19 -2.16 20.59
N SER A 268 1.11 -3.12 20.50
CA SER A 268 1.24 -4.22 21.48
C SER A 268 1.74 -3.74 22.85
N ALA A 269 2.39 -2.58 22.91
CA ALA A 269 2.99 -2.01 24.11
C ALA A 269 2.02 -1.16 24.93
N PHE A 270 0.80 -0.92 24.43
CA PHE A 270 -0.22 -0.11 25.11
C PHE A 270 -1.42 -0.96 25.53
N SER A 271 -2.16 -0.49 26.52
CA SER A 271 -3.36 -1.17 27.03
C SER A 271 -4.51 -1.26 26.02
N SER A 272 -4.60 -0.33 25.06
CA SER A 272 -5.65 -0.27 24.04
C SER A 272 -5.21 0.53 22.80
N ALA A 273 -5.95 0.42 21.70
CA ALA A 273 -5.70 1.24 20.50
C ALA A 273 -5.95 2.74 20.75
N ALA A 274 -6.94 3.08 21.60
CA ALA A 274 -7.20 4.46 22.00
C ALA A 274 -6.07 5.05 22.86
N ALA A 275 -5.43 4.23 23.70
CA ALA A 275 -4.26 4.63 24.47
C ALA A 275 -3.08 5.02 23.56
N LEU A 276 -2.82 4.22 22.52
CA LEU A 276 -1.81 4.55 21.52
C LEU A 276 -2.14 5.84 20.76
N GLN A 277 -3.39 6.04 20.35
CA GLN A 277 -3.81 7.29 19.69
C GLN A 277 -3.62 8.51 20.60
N THR A 278 -3.97 8.38 21.88
CA THR A 278 -3.75 9.42 22.88
C THR A 278 -2.26 9.73 23.03
N PHE A 279 -1.41 8.70 23.12
CA PHE A 279 0.04 8.86 23.16
C PHE A 279 0.57 9.57 21.90
N ASN A 280 0.12 9.15 20.71
CA ASN A 280 0.53 9.77 19.45
C ASN A 280 0.14 11.24 19.39
N SER A 281 -1.04 11.63 19.89
CA SER A 281 -1.49 13.02 19.91
C SER A 281 -0.55 13.96 20.70
N LEU A 282 0.28 13.42 21.60
CA LEU A 282 1.27 14.18 22.37
C LEU A 282 2.45 14.65 21.51
N VAL A 283 2.82 13.84 20.51
CA VAL A 283 3.99 14.05 19.64
C VAL A 283 3.54 14.57 18.26
N PHE A 284 2.41 14.08 17.76
CA PHE A 284 1.80 14.36 16.47
C PHE A 284 0.38 14.91 16.65
N PRO A 285 0.17 16.23 16.66
CA PRO A 285 -1.19 16.77 16.73
C PRO A 285 -1.89 16.60 15.39
N ASP A 286 -3.15 16.14 15.43
CA ASP A 286 -4.07 16.21 14.31
C ASP A 286 -4.38 17.68 14.00
N THR A 287 -4.05 18.14 12.79
CA THR A 287 -4.40 19.48 12.30
C THR A 287 -5.87 19.59 11.85
N SER A 288 -6.64 18.50 11.94
CA SER A 288 -8.02 18.41 11.45
C SER A 288 -9.08 18.83 12.46
N HIS A 289 -8.74 18.93 13.75
CA HIS A 289 -9.68 19.42 14.77
C HIS A 289 -9.23 20.79 15.26
N PRO A 290 -9.88 21.90 14.85
CA PRO A 290 -9.77 23.11 15.64
C PRO A 290 -10.18 22.74 17.05
N ALA A 291 -9.33 23.03 18.04
CA ALA A 291 -9.75 23.00 19.42
C ALA A 291 -10.96 23.93 19.51
N VAL A 292 -12.16 23.36 19.58
CA VAL A 292 -13.36 24.11 19.94
C VAL A 292 -13.06 24.60 21.34
N LYS A 293 -12.62 25.87 21.44
CA LYS A 293 -12.73 26.59 22.68
C LYS A 293 -14.21 26.60 23.00
N ILE A 294 -14.62 25.79 23.95
CA ILE A 294 -15.88 26.02 24.63
C ILE A 294 -15.64 27.27 25.47
N GLU A 295 -15.78 28.43 24.84
CA GLU A 295 -16.08 29.65 25.57
C GLU A 295 -17.49 29.42 26.12
N VAL A 296 -17.55 29.11 27.42
CA VAL A 296 -18.81 29.11 28.17
C VAL A 296 -19.20 30.58 28.31
N ASP A 297 -19.74 31.13 27.23
CA ASP A 297 -20.32 32.45 27.26
C ASP A 297 -21.66 32.33 27.98
N SER A 298 -21.70 32.95 29.16
CA SER A 298 -22.83 32.90 30.08
C SER A 298 -23.90 33.89 29.61
N ASN A 299 -24.52 33.65 28.45
CA ASN A 299 -25.73 34.37 28.07
C ASN A 299 -26.61 33.53 27.14
N HIS A 300 -27.78 33.17 27.66
CA HIS A 300 -28.84 32.49 26.94
C HIS A 300 -29.34 33.32 25.75
N ASN A 301 -29.39 32.71 24.56
CA ASN A 301 -30.63 32.69 23.78
C ASN A 301 -30.62 31.55 22.75
N HIS A 302 -31.79 30.95 22.58
CA HIS A 302 -32.07 29.76 21.78
C HIS A 302 -31.81 29.95 20.28
N ASP A 303 -30.91 29.14 19.72
CA ASP A 303 -31.15 28.34 18.50
C ASP A 303 -30.05 27.27 18.43
N GLY A 304 -30.40 26.07 18.86
CA GLY A 304 -29.45 24.96 19.03
C GLY A 304 -29.25 24.19 17.73
N ASP A 305 -28.39 24.69 16.84
CA ASP A 305 -27.71 23.81 15.88
C ASP A 305 -26.70 22.96 16.67
N PHE A 306 -27.17 21.77 17.04
CA PHE A 306 -26.35 20.78 17.73
C PHE A 306 -25.34 20.17 16.73
N ALA A 307 -24.22 20.86 16.54
CA ALA A 307 -23.09 20.34 15.77
C ALA A 307 -22.29 19.33 16.63
N ALA A 308 -22.82 18.13 16.82
CA ALA A 308 -22.04 16.99 17.28
C ALA A 308 -21.70 16.08 16.09
N SER A 309 -20.40 15.88 15.86
CA SER A 309 -19.91 14.85 14.95
C SER A 309 -20.08 13.48 15.62
N PHE A 310 -21.15 12.77 15.28
CA PHE A 310 -21.35 11.39 15.70
C PHE A 310 -20.55 10.45 14.81
N GLY A 311 -19.49 9.83 15.35
CA GLY A 311 -18.60 8.93 14.62
C GLY A 311 -19.25 7.67 14.01
N PHE A 312 -20.54 7.43 14.27
CA PHE A 312 -21.29 6.24 13.81
C PHE A 312 -22.32 6.52 12.70
N VAL A 313 -22.54 7.78 12.28
CA VAL A 313 -23.38 8.10 11.12
C VAL A 313 -22.46 8.74 10.08
N ARG A 314 -22.07 7.95 9.07
CA ARG A 314 -21.03 8.29 8.10
C ARG A 314 -21.50 8.56 6.69
N THR A 315 -22.79 8.80 6.50
CA THR A 315 -23.31 9.23 5.20
C THR A 315 -24.14 10.48 5.40
N SER A 316 -23.71 11.56 4.74
CA SER A 316 -24.58 12.69 4.44
C SER A 316 -25.78 12.13 3.69
N ILE A 317 -26.99 12.35 4.19
CA ILE A 317 -28.25 11.91 3.56
C ILE A 317 -28.48 12.66 2.20
N VAL A 318 -27.53 13.48 1.77
CA VAL A 318 -27.65 14.41 0.66
C VAL A 318 -27.23 13.80 -0.69
N ASP A 319 -26.45 12.72 -0.71
CA ASP A 319 -26.09 12.04 -1.98
C ASP A 319 -27.03 10.86 -2.24
N GLY A 320 -27.89 11.04 -3.26
CA GLY A 320 -28.93 10.09 -3.63
C GLY A 320 -28.39 8.71 -4.02
N TRP A 321 -29.11 7.68 -3.62
CA TRP A 321 -28.77 6.28 -3.90
C TRP A 321 -28.98 5.98 -5.39
N SER A 322 -28.03 5.28 -6.02
CA SER A 322 -28.21 4.78 -7.38
C SER A 322 -28.90 3.40 -7.38
N LEU A 323 -29.51 3.01 -8.50
CA LEU A 323 -30.16 1.70 -8.66
C LEU A 323 -29.13 0.54 -8.57
N ALA A 324 -27.85 0.80 -8.84
CA ALA A 324 -26.77 -0.19 -8.71
C ALA A 324 -26.44 -0.47 -7.23
N ASP A 325 -26.51 0.56 -6.37
CA ASP A 325 -26.32 0.40 -4.91
C ASP A 325 -27.44 -0.44 -4.28
N LEU A 326 -28.62 -0.47 -4.91
CA LEU A 326 -29.77 -1.27 -4.48
C LEU A 326 -29.68 -2.75 -4.93
N SER A 327 -28.91 -3.06 -5.99
CA SER A 327 -28.70 -4.45 -6.42
C SER A 327 -27.67 -5.21 -5.57
N ASP A 328 -26.79 -4.50 -4.86
CA ASP A 328 -25.74 -5.07 -4.01
C ASP A 328 -26.08 -5.08 -2.51
N LEU A 329 -27.35 -4.80 -2.16
CA LEU A 329 -27.87 -5.01 -0.81
C LEU A 329 -28.02 -6.51 -0.52
N ASP A 330 -26.90 -7.16 -0.23
CA ASP A 330 -26.92 -8.45 0.44
C ASP A 330 -27.52 -8.24 1.84
N LEU A 331 -28.79 -8.64 2.04
CA LEU A 331 -29.52 -8.56 3.30
C LEU A 331 -29.01 -9.58 4.34
N GLY A 332 -27.69 -9.74 4.43
CA GLY A 332 -26.97 -10.48 5.44
C GLY A 332 -26.79 -9.63 6.69
N ARG A 333 -27.85 -9.56 7.52
CA ARG A 333 -27.86 -9.20 8.96
C ARG A 333 -26.54 -8.59 9.49
N ASP A 334 -26.32 -7.30 9.25
CA ASP A 334 -25.19 -6.54 9.77
C ASP A 334 -25.24 -6.46 11.31
N GLN A 335 -24.59 -7.41 11.98
CA GLN A 335 -24.04 -7.16 13.31
C GLN A 335 -22.68 -6.49 13.13
N ALA A 336 -22.72 -5.15 13.27
CA ALA A 336 -21.64 -4.23 13.64
C ALA A 336 -20.21 -4.59 13.19
N GLY A 337 -19.68 -3.86 12.19
CA GLY A 337 -18.27 -3.47 11.89
C GLY A 337 -17.07 -4.42 12.14
N SER A 338 -17.08 -5.20 13.22
CA SER A 338 -16.12 -6.24 13.59
C SER A 338 -16.22 -7.52 12.75
N SER A 339 -17.35 -7.79 12.10
CA SER A 339 -17.57 -9.03 11.33
C SER A 339 -16.86 -9.02 9.97
N LYS A 340 -16.97 -7.93 9.19
CA LYS A 340 -16.28 -7.77 7.90
C LYS A 340 -14.75 -7.86 8.02
N LEU A 341 -14.17 -7.18 9.01
CA LEU A 341 -12.72 -7.22 9.31
C LEU A 341 -12.21 -8.63 9.60
N SER A 342 -13.01 -9.46 10.29
CA SER A 342 -12.65 -10.84 10.60
C SER A 342 -12.69 -11.76 9.38
N ILE A 343 -13.57 -11.49 8.40
CA ILE A 343 -13.70 -12.32 7.19
C ILE A 343 -12.48 -12.12 6.29
N GLU A 344 -12.05 -10.87 6.09
CA GLU A 344 -10.88 -10.58 5.26
C GLU A 344 -9.57 -11.09 5.85
N ASP A 345 -9.35 -10.92 7.16
CA ASP A 345 -8.16 -11.46 7.83
C ASP A 345 -8.14 -13.01 7.81
N THR A 346 -9.33 -13.63 7.84
CA THR A 346 -9.45 -15.08 7.64
C THR A 346 -9.12 -15.46 6.20
N TYR A 347 -9.65 -14.73 5.21
CA TYR A 347 -9.38 -14.97 3.80
C TYR A 347 -7.90 -14.78 3.44
N MET A 348 -7.27 -13.72 3.96
CA MET A 348 -5.82 -13.46 3.83
C MET A 348 -4.99 -14.62 4.38
N SER A 349 -5.37 -15.18 5.54
CA SER A 349 -4.68 -16.34 6.12
C SER A 349 -4.77 -17.57 5.19
N HIS A 350 -5.95 -17.84 4.63
CA HIS A 350 -6.14 -18.94 3.67
C HIS A 350 -5.39 -18.72 2.36
N LEU A 351 -5.36 -17.47 1.85
CA LEU A 351 -4.62 -17.10 0.66
C LEU A 351 -3.11 -17.29 0.86
N GLY A 352 -2.59 -16.86 2.01
CA GLY A 352 -1.21 -17.10 2.42
C GLY A 352 -0.85 -18.58 2.43
N ALA A 353 -1.70 -19.42 3.04
CA ALA A 353 -1.51 -20.87 3.04
C ALA A 353 -1.52 -21.48 1.63
N THR A 354 -2.41 -20.99 0.75
CA THR A 354 -2.56 -21.46 -0.64
C THR A 354 -1.33 -21.12 -1.50
N LEU A 355 -0.78 -19.92 -1.31
CA LEU A 355 0.39 -19.43 -2.05
C LEU A 355 1.72 -19.91 -1.47
N GLN A 356 1.74 -20.40 -0.22
CA GLN A 356 2.97 -20.73 0.50
C GLN A 356 3.93 -21.62 -0.29
N ALA A 357 3.44 -22.75 -0.82
CA ALA A 357 4.29 -23.69 -1.56
C ALA A 357 4.83 -23.08 -2.86
N THR A 358 4.00 -22.31 -3.57
CA THR A 358 4.38 -21.62 -4.81
C THR A 358 5.42 -20.52 -4.56
N LEU A 359 5.23 -19.71 -3.51
CA LEU A 359 6.18 -18.66 -3.14
C LEU A 359 7.52 -19.27 -2.73
N LEU A 360 7.50 -20.29 -1.87
CA LEU A 360 8.71 -20.93 -1.38
C LEU A 360 9.50 -21.61 -2.50
N SER A 361 8.84 -22.44 -3.32
CA SER A 361 9.49 -23.09 -4.48
C SER A 361 10.08 -22.06 -5.44
N THR A 362 9.32 -21.02 -5.79
CA THR A 362 9.79 -19.97 -6.70
C THR A 362 11.01 -19.23 -6.13
N PHE A 363 11.02 -18.95 -4.83
CA PHE A 363 12.19 -18.35 -4.18
C PHE A 363 13.40 -19.28 -4.24
N LEU A 364 13.24 -20.55 -3.88
CA LEU A 364 14.33 -21.54 -3.88
C LEU A 364 14.90 -21.80 -5.29
N ASP A 365 14.07 -21.72 -6.33
CA ASP A 365 14.52 -21.85 -7.72
C ASP A 365 15.38 -20.65 -8.16
N CYS A 366 15.04 -19.43 -7.71
CA CYS A 366 15.71 -18.20 -8.14
C CYS A 366 16.91 -17.82 -7.25
N ALA A 367 16.86 -18.14 -5.96
CA ALA A 367 17.80 -17.65 -4.95
C ALA A 367 19.28 -18.01 -5.22
N PRO A 368 19.64 -19.25 -5.62
CA PRO A 368 21.03 -19.58 -5.91
C PRO A 368 21.64 -18.76 -7.05
N ALA A 369 20.85 -18.45 -8.08
CA ALA A 369 21.29 -17.63 -9.22
C ALA A 369 21.28 -16.13 -8.89
N ALA A 370 20.25 -15.66 -8.19
CA ALA A 370 20.07 -14.26 -7.82
C ALA A 370 21.05 -13.76 -6.74
N PHE A 371 21.55 -14.66 -5.89
CA PHE A 371 22.44 -14.34 -4.77
C PHE A 371 23.80 -15.03 -4.86
N SER A 372 24.20 -15.44 -6.07
CA SER A 372 25.52 -16.01 -6.30
C SER A 372 26.62 -14.99 -5.94
N PRO A 373 27.67 -15.38 -5.20
CA PRO A 373 28.80 -14.50 -4.90
C PRO A 373 29.71 -14.24 -6.11
N ALA A 374 29.42 -14.85 -7.27
CA ALA A 374 30.20 -14.74 -8.49
C ALA A 374 29.40 -14.05 -9.60
N GLY A 375 29.57 -12.73 -9.75
CA GLY A 375 29.06 -11.93 -10.87
C GLY A 375 27.75 -11.19 -10.60
N ASN A 376 27.31 -10.41 -11.60
CA ASN A 376 26.03 -9.72 -11.54
C ASN A 376 24.88 -10.72 -11.64
N PRO A 377 23.85 -10.62 -10.78
CA PRO A 377 22.73 -11.54 -10.82
C PRO A 377 21.92 -11.32 -12.11
N PRO A 378 21.40 -12.39 -12.73
CA PRO A 378 20.48 -12.24 -13.85
C PRO A 378 19.19 -11.54 -13.40
N GLU A 379 18.76 -10.55 -14.19
CA GLU A 379 17.69 -9.60 -13.83
C GLU A 379 16.37 -10.30 -13.54
N THR A 380 16.02 -11.32 -14.34
CA THR A 380 14.77 -12.06 -14.19
C THR A 380 14.66 -12.79 -12.85
N GLU A 381 15.72 -13.46 -12.41
CA GLU A 381 15.76 -14.23 -11.18
C GLU A 381 15.77 -13.30 -9.97
N LEU A 382 16.53 -12.21 -10.02
CA LEU A 382 16.56 -11.21 -8.94
C LEU A 382 15.19 -10.54 -8.76
N GLN A 383 14.56 -10.09 -9.85
CA GLN A 383 13.24 -9.47 -9.79
C GLN A 383 12.17 -10.47 -9.34
N THR A 384 12.25 -11.74 -9.79
CA THR A 384 11.33 -12.78 -9.31
C THR A 384 11.48 -13.02 -7.81
N ALA A 385 12.71 -13.09 -7.30
CA ALA A 385 12.95 -13.25 -5.86
C ALA A 385 12.43 -12.05 -5.04
N LEU A 386 12.65 -10.82 -5.53
CA LEU A 386 12.13 -9.59 -4.92
C LEU A 386 10.60 -9.62 -4.82
N VAL A 387 9.92 -9.87 -5.95
CA VAL A 387 8.46 -9.88 -6.03
C VAL A 387 7.85 -10.96 -5.13
N VAL A 388 8.46 -12.15 -5.04
CA VAL A 388 8.01 -13.21 -4.12
C VAL A 388 8.05 -12.73 -2.65
N VAL A 389 9.10 -12.01 -2.27
CA VAL A 389 9.27 -11.45 -0.93
C VAL A 389 8.28 -10.30 -0.67
N GLU A 390 7.96 -9.49 -1.68
CA GLU A 390 6.93 -8.45 -1.60
C GLU A 390 5.51 -9.02 -1.47
N ILE A 391 5.20 -10.11 -2.17
CA ILE A 391 3.95 -10.84 -1.98
C ILE A 391 3.87 -11.38 -0.55
N ALA A 392 4.94 -12.01 -0.05
CA ALA A 392 5.00 -12.48 1.33
C ALA A 392 4.81 -11.34 2.35
N ARG A 393 5.39 -10.16 2.10
CA ARG A 393 5.17 -8.95 2.90
C ARG A 393 3.72 -8.51 2.90
N SER A 394 3.08 -8.46 1.74
CA SER A 394 1.69 -8.00 1.61
C SER A 394 0.71 -8.95 2.31
N LEU A 395 0.94 -10.27 2.17
CA LEU A 395 0.13 -11.31 2.79
C LEU A 395 0.34 -11.39 4.31
N TYR A 396 1.57 -11.65 4.74
CA TYR A 396 1.87 -11.93 6.14
C TYR A 396 2.07 -10.67 6.97
N GLY A 397 2.54 -9.57 6.38
CA GLY A 397 2.79 -8.32 7.08
C GLY A 397 1.52 -7.78 7.74
N LYS A 398 0.42 -7.68 6.98
CA LYS A 398 -0.87 -7.21 7.50
C LYS A 398 -1.51 -8.18 8.50
N LEU A 399 -1.41 -9.50 8.26
CA LEU A 399 -1.91 -10.53 9.20
C LEU A 399 -1.23 -10.44 10.58
N LEU A 400 0.09 -10.26 10.59
CA LEU A 400 0.87 -10.12 11.82
C LEU A 400 0.61 -8.77 12.51
N GLN A 401 0.32 -7.71 11.76
CA GLN A 401 -0.10 -6.41 12.29
C GLN A 401 -1.52 -6.42 12.88
N ALA A 402 -2.45 -7.16 12.25
CA ALA A 402 -3.85 -7.28 12.66
C ALA A 402 -4.04 -8.19 13.90
N SER A 403 -3.05 -9.04 14.18
CA SER A 403 -2.97 -9.89 15.39
C SER A 403 -2.69 -9.07 16.66
N ARG A 404 -3.59 -8.12 16.95
CA ARG A 404 -3.67 -7.28 18.16
C ARG A 404 -4.09 -8.13 19.38
N PRO A 405 -3.88 -7.63 20.63
CA PRO A 405 -3.85 -8.45 21.84
C PRO A 405 -5.01 -9.45 21.94
N ARG A 406 -4.69 -10.74 22.03
CA ARG A 406 -5.64 -11.86 22.25
C ARG A 406 -6.46 -11.75 23.54
N ALA A 407 -6.30 -10.68 24.32
CA ALA A 407 -6.99 -10.43 25.59
C ALA A 407 -8.53 -10.37 25.47
N PHE A 408 -9.10 -10.20 24.27
CA PHE A 408 -10.55 -10.15 24.05
C PHE A 408 -11.12 -11.26 23.16
N ARG A 409 -10.31 -12.23 22.69
CA ARG A 409 -10.87 -13.43 22.03
C ARG A 409 -11.29 -14.44 23.08
N CYS A 410 -12.42 -14.18 23.74
CA CYS A 410 -13.13 -15.24 24.45
C CYS A 410 -13.65 -16.25 23.41
N HIS A 411 -13.25 -17.52 23.57
CA HIS A 411 -13.85 -18.73 22.96
C HIS A 411 -13.37 -19.26 21.59
N ALA A 412 -12.20 -18.89 21.06
CA ALA A 412 -11.57 -19.70 20.01
C ALA A 412 -10.47 -20.59 20.61
N ALA A 413 -10.62 -21.90 20.47
CA ALA A 413 -9.85 -22.95 21.11
C ALA A 413 -8.33 -22.67 21.26
N ASP A 414 -7.87 -22.72 22.52
CA ASP A 414 -6.47 -22.94 22.89
C ASP A 414 -5.94 -24.18 22.13
N GLY A 415 -5.05 -23.98 21.16
CA GLY A 415 -4.31 -25.09 20.53
C GLY A 415 -3.98 -24.95 19.04
N VAL A 416 -4.63 -24.06 18.28
CA VAL A 416 -4.26 -23.86 16.87
C VAL A 416 -3.03 -22.95 16.82
N LYS A 417 -1.85 -23.55 16.63
CA LYS A 417 -0.67 -22.79 16.22
C LYS A 417 -1.04 -22.00 14.97
N ASP A 418 -0.75 -20.70 14.97
CA ASP A 418 -1.12 -19.83 13.86
C ASP A 418 -0.30 -20.25 12.64
N GLN A 419 -0.92 -21.00 11.72
CA GLN A 419 -0.29 -21.53 10.49
C GLN A 419 0.46 -20.43 9.73
N SER A 420 -0.04 -19.19 9.79
CA SER A 420 0.57 -18.00 9.21
C SER A 420 1.96 -17.71 9.77
N THR A 421 2.15 -17.90 11.09
CA THR A 421 3.44 -17.70 11.78
C THR A 421 4.45 -18.81 11.44
N GLU A 422 4.00 -20.05 11.29
CA GLU A 422 4.87 -21.16 10.86
C GLU A 422 5.28 -21.00 9.40
N ASN A 423 4.34 -20.60 8.54
CA ASN A 423 4.58 -20.36 7.12
C ASN A 423 5.62 -19.25 6.88
N ILE A 424 5.47 -18.11 7.56
CA ILE A 424 6.44 -17.01 7.42
C ILE A 424 7.79 -17.36 8.05
N ALA A 425 7.82 -18.07 9.17
CA ALA A 425 9.06 -18.56 9.79
C ALA A 425 9.83 -19.50 8.84
N ALA A 426 9.13 -20.35 8.10
CA ALA A 426 9.75 -21.21 7.08
C ALA A 426 10.39 -20.38 5.95
N ILE A 427 9.65 -19.43 5.36
CA ILE A 427 10.19 -18.54 4.30
C ILE A 427 11.44 -17.81 4.80
N LEU A 428 11.37 -17.18 5.97
CA LEU A 428 12.51 -16.47 6.58
C LEU A 428 13.69 -17.41 6.91
N GLY A 429 13.39 -18.66 7.27
CA GLY A 429 14.36 -19.75 7.43
C GLY A 429 15.19 -19.99 6.18
N TYR A 430 14.54 -20.13 5.03
CA TYR A 430 15.22 -20.35 3.74
C TYR A 430 15.91 -19.11 3.18
N MET A 431 15.45 -17.91 3.54
CA MET A 431 16.11 -16.65 3.20
C MET A 431 17.36 -16.39 4.06
N SER A 432 17.40 -16.91 5.29
CA SER A 432 18.46 -16.63 6.27
C SER A 432 19.90 -16.86 5.79
N PRO A 433 20.22 -17.90 4.97
CA PRO A 433 21.59 -18.11 4.47
C PRO A 433 22.09 -17.01 3.54
N TYR A 434 21.18 -16.27 2.90
CA TYR A 434 21.50 -15.21 1.94
C TYR A 434 21.50 -13.81 2.57
N PHE A 435 21.03 -13.68 3.82
CA PHE A 435 20.97 -12.41 4.52
C PHE A 435 22.30 -12.10 5.25
N PRO A 436 22.85 -10.87 5.15
CA PRO A 436 22.35 -9.75 4.36
C PRO A 436 22.61 -9.94 2.86
N PHE A 437 21.60 -9.62 2.05
CA PHE A 437 21.68 -9.67 0.60
C PHE A 437 22.65 -8.60 0.12
N THR A 438 23.79 -9.01 -0.41
CA THR A 438 24.87 -8.10 -0.84
C THR A 438 25.51 -8.59 -2.14
N LEU A 439 26.10 -7.65 -2.87
CA LEU A 439 26.81 -7.93 -4.12
C LEU A 439 28.24 -8.40 -3.75
N GLY A 440 28.53 -9.68 -3.97
CA GLY A 440 29.84 -10.28 -3.69
C GLY A 440 30.85 -10.08 -4.83
N GLY A 441 32.06 -9.64 -4.51
CA GLY A 441 33.25 -9.77 -5.37
C GLY A 441 33.42 -8.75 -6.53
N LEU A 442 34.58 -8.07 -6.50
CA LEU A 442 35.24 -7.35 -7.61
C LEU A 442 34.54 -6.13 -8.24
N GLY A 443 35.06 -4.95 -7.86
CA GLY A 443 35.11 -3.78 -8.74
C GLY A 443 33.92 -2.82 -8.64
N VAL A 444 34.17 -1.67 -8.03
CA VAL A 444 33.31 -0.46 -7.95
C VAL A 444 32.84 0.05 -9.33
N ALA A 445 33.32 -0.51 -10.43
CA ALA A 445 33.21 0.05 -11.78
C ALA A 445 31.85 -0.18 -12.47
N LYS A 446 30.96 -1.05 -11.97
CA LYS A 446 29.60 -1.25 -12.53
C LYS A 446 28.56 -1.53 -11.44
N ARG A 447 28.35 -0.56 -10.55
CA ARG A 447 27.18 -0.58 -9.65
C ARG A 447 25.92 -0.34 -10.46
N ASP A 448 25.15 -1.38 -10.72
CA ASP A 448 23.79 -1.21 -11.22
C ASP A 448 22.90 -0.73 -10.05
N ILE A 449 22.47 0.53 -10.14
CA ILE A 449 21.63 1.18 -9.12
C ILE A 449 20.35 0.35 -8.87
N LYS A 450 19.80 -0.30 -9.91
CA LYS A 450 18.60 -1.13 -9.77
C LYS A 450 18.85 -2.38 -8.93
N VAL A 451 19.99 -3.02 -9.10
CA VAL A 451 20.38 -4.22 -8.34
C VAL A 451 20.62 -3.87 -6.88
N GLU A 452 21.34 -2.77 -6.61
CA GLU A 452 21.54 -2.29 -5.23
C GLU A 452 20.22 -1.94 -4.55
N SER A 453 19.31 -1.26 -5.26
CA SER A 453 17.98 -0.94 -4.75
C SER A 453 17.17 -2.20 -4.44
N ALA A 454 17.26 -3.24 -5.28
CA ALA A 454 16.57 -4.50 -5.05
C ALA A 454 17.08 -5.23 -3.80
N PHE A 455 18.40 -5.28 -3.60
CA PHE A 455 18.99 -5.85 -2.38
C PHE A 455 18.66 -5.03 -1.13
N GLU A 456 18.64 -3.69 -1.23
CA GLU A 456 18.19 -2.82 -0.14
C GLU A 456 16.75 -3.14 0.25
N THR A 457 15.83 -3.23 -0.72
CA THR A 457 14.44 -3.62 -0.47
C THR A 457 14.34 -5.01 0.16
N LEU A 458 15.04 -6.02 -0.37
CA LEU A 458 15.04 -7.39 0.20
C LEU A 458 15.49 -7.41 1.66
N ASN A 459 16.58 -6.71 1.99
CA ASN A 459 17.08 -6.61 3.35
C ASN A 459 16.06 -5.95 4.28
N LEU A 460 15.44 -4.84 3.86
CA LEU A 460 14.43 -4.12 4.64
C LEU A 460 13.19 -4.99 4.89
N VAL A 461 12.68 -5.68 3.87
CA VAL A 461 11.51 -6.56 4.00
C VAL A 461 11.81 -7.75 4.90
N TYR A 462 13.01 -8.35 4.79
CA TYR A 462 13.45 -9.42 5.70
C TYR A 462 13.50 -8.94 7.16
N CYS A 463 14.03 -7.74 7.40
CA CYS A 463 14.07 -7.11 8.71
C CYS A 463 12.66 -6.85 9.27
N GLU A 464 11.74 -6.34 8.45
CA GLU A 464 10.36 -6.03 8.84
C GLU A 464 9.59 -7.32 9.19
N LEU A 465 9.65 -8.33 8.32
CA LEU A 465 8.95 -9.60 8.54
C LEU A 465 9.47 -10.35 9.78
N THR A 466 10.79 -10.34 10.00
CA THR A 466 11.40 -10.91 11.21
C THR A 466 10.92 -10.18 12.46
N ALA A 467 10.85 -8.84 12.41
CA ALA A 467 10.36 -8.03 13.52
C ALA A 467 8.87 -8.28 13.82
N LEU A 468 8.04 -8.37 12.79
CA LEU A 468 6.62 -8.69 12.92
C LEU A 468 6.38 -10.06 13.55
N LEU A 469 7.18 -11.06 13.15
CA LEU A 469 7.12 -12.40 13.72
C LEU A 469 7.53 -12.42 15.21
N VAL A 470 8.54 -11.62 15.58
CA VAL A 470 8.94 -11.45 16.98
C VAL A 470 7.85 -10.76 17.79
N LEU A 471 7.27 -9.66 17.27
CA LEU A 471 6.20 -8.91 17.94
C LEU A 471 4.91 -9.73 18.10
N SER A 472 4.52 -10.55 17.12
CA SER A 472 3.33 -11.40 17.21
C SER A 472 3.48 -12.47 18.30
N SER A 473 4.69 -12.99 18.48
CA SER A 473 5.02 -14.04 19.45
C SER A 473 4.96 -13.56 20.90
N GLN A 474 5.21 -12.27 21.15
CA GLN A 474 5.23 -11.67 22.49
C GLN A 474 3.84 -11.48 23.11
N SER A 475 2.77 -11.66 22.34
CA SER A 475 1.39 -11.40 22.77
C SER A 475 0.76 -12.49 23.66
N SER A 476 1.53 -13.53 24.05
CA SER A 476 1.08 -14.56 24.98
C SER A 476 1.30 -14.11 26.43
N PRO A 477 0.25 -13.99 27.28
CA PRO A 477 0.44 -13.63 28.68
C PRO A 477 1.20 -14.76 29.41
N PRO A 478 2.11 -14.45 30.35
CA PRO A 478 2.68 -15.47 31.21
C PRO A 478 1.54 -16.06 32.06
N SER A 479 1.19 -17.32 31.82
CA SER A 479 0.18 -18.01 32.61
C SER A 479 0.65 -18.06 34.06
N MET A 480 0.00 -17.30 34.94
CA MET A 480 0.25 -17.28 36.37
C MET A 480 -0.36 -18.54 37.01
N GLN A 481 0.13 -19.74 36.67
CA GLN A 481 -0.15 -20.94 37.45
C GLN A 481 0.91 -21.06 38.57
N ARG A 482 0.67 -20.35 39.68
CA ARG A 482 1.25 -20.73 40.97
C ARG A 482 0.67 -22.10 41.36
N ARG A 483 1.33 -23.19 40.97
CA ARG A 483 1.14 -24.49 41.63
C ARG A 483 2.03 -24.56 42.86
N PRO A 484 1.51 -24.96 44.03
CA PRO A 484 2.32 -25.08 45.24
C PRO A 484 3.32 -26.22 45.08
N ALA A 485 4.52 -26.00 45.59
CA ALA A 485 5.63 -26.93 45.52
C ALA A 485 5.38 -28.18 46.36
N THR A 486 5.30 -29.34 45.72
CA THR A 486 5.69 -30.61 46.36
C THR A 486 6.33 -31.58 45.36
N LEU A 487 7.45 -32.13 45.84
CA LEU A 487 8.11 -33.39 45.49
C LEU A 487 8.99 -33.48 44.22
N ARG A 488 10.25 -33.81 44.54
CA ARG A 488 11.40 -34.15 43.72
C ARG A 488 11.05 -35.12 42.58
N SER A 489 11.43 -34.75 41.37
CA SER A 489 11.64 -35.66 40.25
C SER A 489 12.78 -35.12 39.39
N THR A 490 13.81 -35.94 39.22
CA THR A 490 14.94 -35.74 38.31
C THR A 490 14.43 -35.75 36.87
N ALA A 491 14.29 -34.58 36.25
CA ALA A 491 13.94 -34.46 34.84
C ALA A 491 14.84 -33.42 34.15
N LYS A 492 15.38 -33.85 33.01
CA LYS A 492 16.21 -33.08 32.08
C LYS A 492 15.60 -31.68 31.82
N ARG A 493 16.47 -30.66 31.85
CA ARG A 493 16.16 -29.28 31.43
C ARG A 493 15.41 -29.29 30.09
N PRO A 494 14.16 -28.80 30.00
CA PRO A 494 13.56 -28.54 28.70
C PRO A 494 14.21 -27.29 28.11
N ALA A 495 14.61 -27.40 26.85
CA ALA A 495 15.27 -26.37 26.08
C ALA A 495 14.39 -25.13 25.90
N LEU A 496 15.05 -23.97 25.77
CA LEU A 496 14.48 -22.69 25.38
C LEU A 496 13.60 -22.84 24.14
N ALA A 497 12.28 -22.79 24.31
CA ALA A 497 11.32 -22.69 23.22
C ALA A 497 10.26 -21.67 23.62
N GLN A 498 10.48 -20.39 23.31
CA GLN A 498 9.45 -19.34 23.36
C GLN A 498 9.86 -18.01 22.67
N THR A 499 10.56 -18.09 21.54
CA THR A 499 10.76 -16.95 20.62
C THR A 499 10.34 -17.39 19.23
N GLY A 500 9.37 -16.73 18.59
CA GLY A 500 8.84 -17.16 17.29
C GLY A 500 9.73 -16.91 16.07
N GLY A 501 10.96 -16.44 16.27
CA GLY A 501 12.06 -16.55 15.31
C GLY A 501 13.18 -17.41 15.90
N THR A 502 14.00 -18.05 15.06
CA THR A 502 15.20 -18.71 15.60
C THR A 502 16.09 -17.61 16.22
N PRO A 503 16.60 -17.78 17.45
CA PRO A 503 17.33 -16.72 18.16
C PRO A 503 18.50 -16.17 17.34
N LEU A 504 19.16 -17.02 16.56
CA LEU A 504 20.24 -16.66 15.64
C LEU A 504 19.82 -15.69 14.53
N GLN A 505 18.61 -15.82 13.97
CA GLN A 505 18.10 -14.90 12.95
C GLN A 505 17.93 -13.49 13.53
N VAL A 506 17.38 -13.39 14.74
CA VAL A 506 17.16 -12.10 15.41
C VAL A 506 18.51 -11.43 15.71
N GLU A 507 19.51 -12.20 16.12
CA GLU A 507 20.88 -11.71 16.30
C GLU A 507 21.51 -11.21 14.99
N HIS A 508 21.37 -11.93 13.89
CA HIS A 508 21.86 -11.49 12.57
C HIS A 508 21.18 -10.20 12.11
N VAL A 509 19.86 -10.07 12.27
CA VAL A 509 19.12 -8.84 11.96
C VAL A 509 19.58 -7.69 12.85
N LYS A 510 19.77 -7.93 14.15
CA LYS A 510 20.30 -6.92 15.08
C LYS A 510 21.69 -6.44 14.67
N ALA A 511 22.59 -7.35 14.32
CA ALA A 511 23.93 -7.01 13.84
C ALA A 511 23.88 -6.16 12.56
N TYR A 512 23.07 -6.58 11.58
CA TYR A 512 22.88 -5.85 10.33
C TYR A 512 22.35 -4.42 10.54
N VAL A 513 21.28 -4.26 11.33
CA VAL A 513 20.66 -2.94 11.58
C VAL A 513 21.61 -2.04 12.36
N THR A 514 22.34 -2.59 13.35
CA THR A 514 23.37 -1.83 14.09
C THR A 514 24.46 -1.32 13.16
N GLN A 515 24.93 -2.17 12.24
CA GLN A 515 25.93 -1.81 11.25
C GLN A 515 25.43 -0.74 10.27
N LEU A 516 24.17 -0.88 9.82
CA LEU A 516 23.51 0.09 8.95
C LEU A 516 23.37 1.47 9.62
N LEU A 517 22.97 1.52 10.89
CA LEU A 517 22.87 2.76 11.67
C LEU A 517 24.23 3.46 11.85
N ARG A 518 25.32 2.68 11.99
CA ARG A 518 26.69 3.19 12.06
C ARG A 518 27.22 3.70 10.70
N GLY A 519 26.53 3.39 9.60
CA GLY A 519 26.99 3.71 8.25
C GLY A 519 28.10 2.79 7.75
N GLU A 520 28.25 1.61 8.35
CA GLU A 520 29.20 0.58 7.96
C GLU A 520 28.55 -0.38 6.92
N LEU A 521 29.31 -0.85 5.93
CA LEU A 521 28.81 -1.83 4.94
C LEU A 521 28.90 -3.25 5.50
N ALA A 522 27.80 -4.01 5.40
CA ALA A 522 27.71 -5.44 5.76
C ALA A 522 28.99 -6.22 5.41
N ARG A 523 29.56 -6.93 6.40
CA ARG A 523 30.89 -7.58 6.32
C ARG A 523 31.04 -8.39 5.03
N GLY A 524 31.92 -7.92 4.14
CA GLY A 524 32.21 -8.54 2.84
C GLY A 524 33.00 -7.66 1.87
N ALA A 525 33.06 -6.34 2.07
CA ALA A 525 33.89 -5.43 1.30
C ALA A 525 35.22 -5.15 2.02
N ASN A 526 36.33 -5.55 1.41
CA ASN A 526 37.68 -5.25 1.90
C ASN A 526 37.85 -3.75 2.18
N THR A 527 38.47 -3.47 3.31
CA THR A 527 38.85 -2.16 3.83
C THR A 527 39.51 -1.28 2.77
N GLN A 528 38.78 -0.33 2.20
CA GLN A 528 39.31 0.94 1.67
C GLN A 528 38.17 1.96 1.53
N THR A 529 38.24 2.99 2.38
CA THR A 529 37.62 4.31 2.26
C THR A 529 36.46 4.44 1.27
N THR A 530 35.27 4.05 1.68
CA THR A 530 34.02 4.50 1.05
C THR A 530 33.30 5.43 2.02
N LEU A 531 32.81 6.55 1.51
CA LEU A 531 32.02 7.52 2.28
C LEU A 531 30.84 6.78 2.95
N PRO A 532 30.54 7.03 4.24
CA PRO A 532 29.40 6.41 4.90
C PRO A 532 28.11 6.77 4.15
N ARG A 533 27.38 5.75 3.67
CA ARG A 533 26.09 5.94 2.97
C ARG A 533 25.06 6.38 4.01
N ALA A 534 24.56 7.61 3.89
CA ALA A 534 23.47 8.09 4.72
C ALA A 534 22.21 7.25 4.45
N ILE A 535 21.52 6.82 5.51
CA ILE A 535 20.26 6.08 5.40
C ILE A 535 19.20 7.01 4.80
N SER A 536 18.51 6.53 3.77
CA SER A 536 17.41 7.29 3.16
C SER A 536 16.22 7.40 4.15
N HIS A 537 15.42 8.45 4.00
CA HIS A 537 14.20 8.64 4.80
C HIS A 537 13.25 7.43 4.72
N THR A 538 13.05 6.88 3.51
CA THR A 538 12.18 5.73 3.27
C THR A 538 12.72 4.46 3.93
N SER A 539 14.03 4.22 3.85
CA SER A 539 14.69 3.06 4.46
C SER A 539 14.64 3.15 6.00
N TYR A 540 14.86 4.34 6.57
CA TYR A 540 14.76 4.53 8.02
C TYR A 540 13.33 4.30 8.54
N ARG A 541 12.31 4.78 7.82
CA ARG A 541 10.90 4.54 8.19
C ARG A 541 10.51 3.06 8.12
N ALA A 542 11.02 2.33 7.13
CA ALA A 542 10.82 0.89 7.01
C ALA A 542 11.47 0.11 8.17
N LEU A 543 12.56 0.62 8.75
CA LEU A 543 13.26 0.00 9.88
C LEU A 543 12.60 0.25 11.24
N LEU A 544 11.69 1.23 11.38
CA LEU A 544 11.10 1.58 12.68
C LEU A 544 10.45 0.38 13.42
N PRO A 545 9.64 -0.48 12.77
CA PRO A 545 9.09 -1.67 13.42
C PRO A 545 10.19 -2.64 13.88
N THR A 546 11.26 -2.78 13.09
CA THR A 546 12.41 -3.63 13.43
C THR A 546 13.19 -3.08 14.61
N LEU A 547 13.48 -1.78 14.61
CA LEU A 547 14.15 -1.12 15.73
C LEU A 547 13.34 -1.29 17.01
N TRP A 548 12.03 -1.04 16.96
CA TRP A 548 11.15 -1.24 18.10
C TRP A 548 11.18 -2.69 18.57
N SER A 549 10.97 -3.65 17.68
CA SER A 549 10.96 -5.08 18.03
C SER A 549 12.27 -5.52 18.68
N LEU A 550 13.42 -5.08 18.16
CA LEU A 550 14.72 -5.51 18.70
C LEU A 550 15.01 -4.88 20.06
N ILE A 551 14.65 -3.61 20.25
CA ILE A 551 14.84 -2.88 21.51
C ILE A 551 13.85 -3.36 22.60
N SER A 552 12.63 -3.71 22.20
CA SER A 552 11.59 -4.16 23.14
C SER A 552 11.70 -5.63 23.54
N THR A 553 12.55 -6.42 22.86
CA THR A 553 12.72 -7.85 23.14
C THR A 553 13.95 -8.11 24.01
N PRO A 554 13.80 -8.75 25.18
CA PRO A 554 14.96 -9.15 25.98
C PRO A 554 15.69 -10.33 25.31
N LEU A 555 16.73 -10.06 24.55
CA LEU A 555 17.68 -11.08 24.09
C LEU A 555 18.71 -11.34 25.20
N GLY A 556 18.55 -12.45 25.92
CA GLY A 556 19.55 -12.92 26.90
C GLY A 556 19.66 -12.09 28.17
N ASP A 557 20.79 -12.26 28.88
CA ASP A 557 21.07 -11.70 30.21
C ASP A 557 21.31 -10.16 30.12
N GLN A 558 20.24 -9.41 29.84
CA GLN A 558 20.22 -7.94 29.63
C GLN A 558 20.61 -7.10 30.86
N GLY A 559 21.17 -7.72 31.91
CA GLY A 559 21.60 -7.03 33.12
C GLY A 559 23.06 -6.58 33.11
N GLN A 560 23.91 -7.10 32.22
CA GLN A 560 25.37 -6.89 32.32
C GLN A 560 25.97 -5.97 31.25
N HIS A 561 25.35 -5.83 30.08
CA HIS A 561 25.91 -5.05 28.96
C HIS A 561 24.88 -4.10 28.36
N PRO A 562 25.30 -2.90 27.92
CA PRO A 562 24.41 -1.96 27.25
C PRO A 562 23.88 -2.52 25.93
N ASP A 563 22.68 -2.13 25.55
CA ASP A 563 22.14 -2.49 24.23
C ASP A 563 22.87 -1.72 23.12
N GLU A 564 23.80 -2.41 22.45
CA GLU A 564 24.60 -1.86 21.35
C GLU A 564 23.73 -1.25 20.24
N LEU A 565 22.55 -1.82 19.97
CA LEU A 565 21.62 -1.30 18.97
C LEU A 565 21.04 0.05 19.39
N LEU A 566 20.63 0.19 20.66
CA LEU A 566 20.08 1.42 21.21
C LEU A 566 21.14 2.54 21.20
N ILE A 567 22.38 2.21 21.55
CA ILE A 567 23.51 3.16 21.45
C ILE A 567 23.71 3.59 19.99
N ALA A 568 23.77 2.65 19.04
CA ALA A 568 23.94 2.98 17.63
C ALA A 568 22.80 3.84 17.07
N LEU A 569 21.56 3.60 17.53
CA LEU A 569 20.38 4.41 17.20
C LEU A 569 20.52 5.85 17.69
N LEU A 570 20.93 6.04 18.94
CA LEU A 570 21.14 7.37 19.54
C LEU A 570 22.29 8.12 18.87
N GLU A 571 23.39 7.43 18.57
CA GLU A 571 24.49 8.00 17.80
C GLU A 571 24.09 8.41 16.38
N HIS A 572 23.28 7.59 15.72
CA HIS A 572 22.72 7.92 14.41
C HIS A 572 21.85 9.18 14.49
N ALA A 573 20.96 9.26 15.47
CA ALA A 573 20.11 10.43 15.71
C ALA A 573 20.92 11.70 16.04
N LEU A 574 22.07 11.56 16.72
CA LEU A 574 23.02 12.64 16.98
C LEU A 574 23.74 13.11 15.70
N LYS A 575 24.24 12.17 14.89
CA LYS A 575 25.03 12.44 13.67
C LYS A 575 24.19 12.93 12.49
N ALA A 576 22.89 12.62 12.46
CA ALA A 576 22.00 13.05 11.39
C ALA A 576 21.94 14.60 11.27
N SER A 577 22.23 15.12 10.07
CA SER A 577 22.16 16.55 9.75
C SER A 577 20.75 17.10 9.98
N SER A 578 20.64 18.35 10.48
CA SER A 578 19.35 19.06 10.58
C SER A 578 18.65 19.26 9.24
N SER A 579 19.39 19.31 8.13
CA SER A 579 18.84 19.41 6.78
C SER A 579 18.38 18.07 6.17
N ALA A 580 18.76 16.93 6.77
CA ALA A 580 18.43 15.61 6.21
C ALA A 580 16.96 15.26 6.46
N ALA A 581 16.26 14.73 5.45
CA ALA A 581 14.86 14.30 5.57
C ALA A 581 14.64 13.28 6.71
N ALA A 582 15.59 12.36 6.91
CA ALA A 582 15.56 11.36 7.98
C ALA A 582 15.68 11.95 9.40
N LYS A 583 16.11 13.21 9.56
CA LYS A 583 16.22 13.84 10.89
C LYS A 583 14.89 13.89 11.60
N LYS A 584 13.80 14.11 10.86
CA LYS A 584 12.45 14.14 11.43
C LYS A 584 12.10 12.79 12.06
N ASP A 585 12.27 11.69 11.34
CA ASP A 585 11.90 10.36 11.84
C ASP A 585 12.81 9.91 13.00
N THR A 586 14.10 10.25 12.97
CA THR A 586 15.02 9.95 14.09
C THR A 586 14.59 10.67 15.36
N VAL A 587 14.26 11.96 15.27
CA VAL A 587 13.78 12.75 16.41
C VAL A 587 12.44 12.24 16.93
N GLU A 588 11.51 11.94 16.02
CA GLU A 588 10.19 11.42 16.38
C GLU A 588 10.29 10.06 17.08
N PHE A 589 11.06 9.13 16.52
CA PHE A 589 11.21 7.80 17.10
C PHE A 589 11.94 7.82 18.46
N VAL A 590 13.09 8.48 18.55
CA VAL A 590 13.84 8.59 19.82
C VAL A 590 13.05 9.38 20.85
N GLY A 591 12.34 10.43 20.43
CA GLY A 591 11.44 11.21 21.28
C GLY A 591 10.28 10.38 21.82
N MET A 592 9.68 9.51 21.00
CA MET A 592 8.68 8.55 21.45
C MET A 592 9.28 7.62 22.51
N LEU A 593 10.44 7.00 22.25
CA LEU A 593 11.12 6.12 23.23
C LEU A 593 11.36 6.82 24.57
N ALA A 594 11.83 8.07 24.53
CA ALA A 594 12.07 8.89 25.73
C ALA A 594 10.79 9.21 26.52
N LEU A 595 9.62 9.21 25.86
CA LEU A 595 8.31 9.46 26.47
C LEU A 595 7.55 8.20 26.86
N LEU A 596 7.86 7.02 26.30
CA LEU A 596 7.10 5.78 26.55
C LEU A 596 6.95 5.47 28.04
N CYS A 597 8.06 5.52 28.79
CA CYS A 597 8.07 5.20 30.22
C CYS A 597 7.34 6.23 31.09
N THR A 598 7.00 7.38 30.53
CA THR A 598 6.24 8.43 31.23
C THR A 598 4.74 8.25 31.12
N ASP A 599 4.27 7.35 30.24
CA ASP A 599 2.85 7.15 29.99
C ASP A 599 2.26 6.05 30.90
N PRO A 600 1.23 6.35 31.71
CA PRO A 600 0.62 5.36 32.61
C PRO A 600 -0.01 4.15 31.89
N GLN A 601 -0.36 4.30 30.61
CA GLN A 601 -1.02 3.25 29.84
C GLN A 601 -0.03 2.36 29.05
N TYR A 602 1.26 2.67 29.15
CA TYR A 602 2.34 1.86 28.61
C TYR A 602 2.54 0.57 29.45
N ARG A 603 2.63 -0.57 28.76
CA ARG A 603 2.78 -1.92 29.33
C ARG A 603 3.92 -2.71 28.65
N GLY A 604 4.72 -2.06 27.81
CA GLY A 604 5.81 -2.71 27.11
C GLY A 604 6.99 -3.04 28.03
N ALA A 605 7.89 -3.90 27.54
CA ALA A 605 9.05 -4.32 28.31
C ALA A 605 10.14 -3.23 28.39
N PHE A 606 10.28 -2.37 27.37
CA PHE A 606 11.32 -1.35 27.32
C PHE A 606 11.17 -0.33 28.45
N THR A 607 12.27 -0.08 29.18
CA THR A 607 12.32 0.89 30.28
C THR A 607 13.60 1.71 30.20
N LEU A 608 13.51 3.01 30.48
CA LEU A 608 14.69 3.87 30.70
C LEU A 608 15.30 3.56 32.08
N GLY A 609 16.60 3.82 32.29
CA GLY A 609 17.26 3.58 33.58
C GLY A 609 17.81 2.17 33.77
N ARG A 610 17.91 1.37 32.69
CA ARG A 610 18.46 0.00 32.73
C ARG A 610 19.98 -0.02 32.84
N HIS A 611 20.65 0.81 32.04
CA HIS A 611 22.10 0.91 32.01
C HIS A 611 22.55 2.38 31.97
N PRO A 612 23.55 2.79 32.77
CA PRO A 612 23.97 4.19 32.87
C PRO A 612 24.51 4.76 31.54
N GLU A 613 25.13 3.93 30.71
CA GLU A 613 25.65 4.35 29.40
C GLU A 613 24.53 4.70 28.41
N GLU A 614 23.41 3.97 28.43
CA GLU A 614 22.25 4.24 27.59
C GLU A 614 21.61 5.58 27.99
N ASP A 615 21.42 5.79 29.29
CA ASP A 615 20.86 7.03 29.81
C ASP A 615 21.80 8.22 29.50
N LEU A 616 23.12 8.03 29.56
CA LEU A 616 24.09 9.06 29.19
C LEU A 616 23.94 9.45 27.72
N LYS A 617 23.81 8.47 26.81
CA LYS A 617 23.59 8.74 25.37
C LYS A 617 22.25 9.43 25.10
N PHE A 618 21.19 9.05 25.82
CA PHE A 618 19.92 9.78 25.74
C PHE A 618 20.04 11.23 26.21
N ARG A 619 20.79 11.49 27.29
CA ARG A 619 21.07 12.86 27.77
C ARG A 619 21.90 13.65 26.75
N GLU A 620 22.93 13.04 26.15
CA GLU A 620 23.70 13.67 25.06
C GLU A 620 22.80 14.09 23.89
N TRP A 621 21.90 13.19 23.46
CA TRP A 621 20.91 13.46 22.42
C TRP A 621 19.95 14.59 22.81
N LEU A 622 19.40 14.55 24.02
CA LEU A 622 18.51 15.59 24.56
C LEU A 622 19.19 16.97 24.58
N LEU A 623 20.45 17.02 24.99
CA LEU A 623 21.27 18.24 25.00
C LEU A 623 21.67 18.72 23.60
N HIS A 624 21.53 17.89 22.56
CA HIS A 624 21.73 18.28 21.16
C HIS A 624 20.48 18.91 20.52
N LEU A 625 19.28 18.67 21.08
CA LEU A 625 18.02 19.21 20.55
C LEU A 625 17.97 20.74 20.47
N PRO A 626 18.45 21.53 21.46
CA PRO A 626 18.48 22.99 21.35
C PRO A 626 19.33 23.50 20.17
N LYS A 627 20.46 22.85 19.89
CA LYS A 627 21.29 23.16 18.71
C LYS A 627 20.54 22.83 17.42
N THR A 628 19.87 21.68 17.39
CA THR A 628 19.06 21.26 16.23
C THR A 628 17.90 22.25 15.98
N LEU A 629 17.21 22.70 17.03
CA LEU A 629 16.19 23.76 16.95
C LEU A 629 16.75 25.05 16.35
N TRP A 630 17.94 25.44 16.78
CA TRP A 630 18.59 26.66 16.27
C TRP A 630 18.91 26.57 14.77
N GLU A 631 19.43 25.43 14.32
CA GLU A 631 19.75 25.19 12.90
C GLU A 631 18.49 25.14 12.01
N LEU A 632 17.39 24.57 12.52
CA LEU A 632 16.13 24.46 11.79
C LEU A 632 15.38 25.80 11.70
N GLY A 633 15.23 26.50 12.82
CA GLY A 633 14.48 27.76 12.90
C GLY A 633 13.10 27.68 12.21
N ALA A 634 12.86 28.57 11.25
CA ALA A 634 11.62 28.59 10.46
C ALA A 634 11.68 27.75 9.17
N ASN A 635 12.84 27.13 8.85
CA ASN A 635 13.03 26.40 7.59
C ASN A 635 12.27 25.07 7.57
N ASN A 636 12.09 24.44 8.73
CA ASN A 636 11.30 23.21 8.87
C ASN A 636 10.42 23.34 10.12
N LEU A 637 9.25 23.95 9.92
CA LEU A 637 8.30 24.22 10.98
C LEU A 637 7.75 22.93 11.64
N PRO A 638 7.38 21.87 10.89
CA PRO A 638 6.91 20.62 11.51
C PRO A 638 7.92 20.01 12.48
N LEU A 639 9.20 19.89 12.09
CA LEU A 639 10.23 19.32 12.96
C LEU A 639 10.52 20.21 14.18
N THR A 640 10.53 21.52 13.98
CA THR A 640 10.70 22.50 15.07
C THR A 640 9.59 22.34 16.11
N GLU A 641 8.34 22.21 15.67
CA GLU A 641 7.22 21.96 16.58
C GLU A 641 7.34 20.61 17.30
N THR A 642 7.72 19.54 16.60
CA THR A 642 7.93 18.21 17.22
C THR A 642 8.97 18.29 18.34
N ILE A 643 10.13 18.93 18.10
CA ILE A 643 11.17 19.05 19.12
C ILE A 643 10.68 19.87 20.32
N LEU A 644 9.98 20.99 20.09
CA LEU A 644 9.42 21.81 21.16
C LEU A 644 8.40 21.02 22.00
N ARG A 645 7.50 20.24 21.36
CA ARG A 645 6.55 19.37 22.07
C ARG A 645 7.25 18.29 22.87
N LEU A 646 8.27 17.65 22.32
CA LEU A 646 9.06 16.64 23.05
C LEU A 646 9.69 17.23 24.31
N LEU A 647 10.37 18.39 24.20
CA LEU A 647 10.94 19.08 25.36
C LEU A 647 9.88 19.48 26.40
N LEU A 648 8.72 19.97 25.94
CA LEU A 648 7.61 20.33 26.82
C LEU A 648 7.04 19.11 27.55
N ARG A 649 6.82 17.99 26.86
CA ARG A 649 6.24 16.79 27.47
C ARG A 649 7.22 16.08 28.40
N LEU A 650 8.51 16.01 28.04
CA LEU A 650 9.54 15.43 28.90
C LEU A 650 9.66 16.19 30.23
N THR A 651 9.57 17.51 30.19
CA THR A 651 9.61 18.37 31.40
C THR A 651 8.33 18.25 32.22
N GLN A 652 7.14 18.34 31.59
CA GLN A 652 5.86 18.22 32.27
C GLN A 652 5.65 16.85 32.95
N ARG A 653 6.13 15.78 32.31
CA ARG A 653 6.01 14.41 32.81
C ARG A 653 7.17 13.97 33.71
N LYS A 654 8.11 14.87 34.03
CA LYS A 654 9.26 14.61 34.92
C LYS A 654 10.06 13.38 34.52
N SER A 655 10.45 13.30 33.24
CA SER A 655 11.25 12.18 32.74
C SER A 655 12.56 12.02 33.52
N ILE A 656 13.00 10.77 33.73
CA ILE A 656 14.25 10.45 34.44
C ILE A 656 15.51 10.99 33.73
N LEU A 657 15.38 11.32 32.43
CA LEU A 657 16.43 11.91 31.61
C LEU A 657 16.66 13.40 31.93
N LEU A 658 15.69 14.07 32.58
CA LEU A 658 15.76 15.47 32.98
C LEU A 658 16.03 15.59 34.49
N ASP A 659 17.14 15.02 34.91
CA ASP A 659 17.70 15.29 36.22
C ASP A 659 18.14 16.77 36.32
N PRO A 660 18.26 17.34 37.53
CA PRO A 660 18.54 18.75 37.73
C PRO A 660 19.73 19.32 36.93
N PRO A 661 20.91 18.64 36.84
CA PRO A 661 22.03 19.17 36.06
C PRO A 661 21.73 19.16 34.56
N THR A 662 21.05 18.13 34.04
CA THR A 662 20.66 18.07 32.63
C THR A 662 19.62 19.14 32.31
N SER A 663 18.64 19.38 33.17
CA SER A 663 17.67 20.48 33.02
C SER A 663 18.39 21.84 32.96
N SER A 664 19.38 22.06 33.83
CA SER A 664 20.20 23.28 33.81
C SER A 664 20.98 23.44 32.50
N ALA A 665 21.59 22.36 32.01
CA ALA A 665 22.32 22.36 30.74
C ALA A 665 21.39 22.58 29.52
N VAL A 666 20.18 22.01 29.51
CA VAL A 666 19.17 22.28 28.47
C VAL A 666 18.78 23.76 28.48
N ARG A 667 18.53 24.36 29.66
CA ARG A 667 18.21 25.79 29.79
C ARG A 667 19.32 26.67 29.20
N ALA A 668 20.57 26.42 29.58
CA ALA A 668 21.72 27.17 29.07
C ALA A 668 21.87 27.06 27.54
N ARG A 669 21.68 25.85 26.98
CA ARG A 669 21.77 25.62 25.52
C ARG A 669 20.59 26.17 24.72
N LEU A 670 19.46 26.47 25.36
CA LEU A 670 18.30 27.07 24.72
C LEU A 670 18.38 28.60 24.61
N VAL A 671 19.25 29.27 25.40
CA VAL A 671 19.45 30.73 25.36
C VAL A 671 19.70 31.26 23.93
N PRO A 672 20.61 30.68 23.11
CA PRO A 672 20.88 31.15 21.75
C PRO A 672 19.68 31.06 20.79
N TYR A 673 18.67 30.26 21.12
CA TYR A 673 17.45 30.16 20.32
C TYR A 673 16.63 31.47 20.37
N PHE A 674 16.69 32.18 21.50
CA PHE A 674 15.99 33.44 21.73
C PHE A 674 16.89 34.65 21.44
N THR A 675 18.11 34.68 21.98
CA THR A 675 19.06 35.80 21.83
C THR A 675 20.49 35.30 21.69
N VAL A 676 21.24 35.89 20.76
CA VAL A 676 22.65 35.55 20.50
C VAL A 676 23.53 36.76 20.83
N ALA A 677 24.54 36.58 21.68
CA ALA A 677 25.55 37.62 21.91
C ALA A 677 26.63 37.56 20.82
N HIS A 678 26.71 38.59 19.98
CA HIS A 678 27.75 38.74 18.96
C HIS A 678 28.86 39.68 19.47
N ALA A 679 30.12 39.24 19.38
CA ALA A 679 31.27 39.96 19.94
C ALA A 679 31.39 41.42 19.49
N THR A 680 30.95 41.75 18.27
CA THR A 680 31.03 43.11 17.71
C THR A 680 29.68 43.80 17.48
N ARG A 681 28.56 43.06 17.48
CA ARG A 681 27.22 43.60 17.13
C ARG A 681 26.28 43.64 18.34
N GLY A 682 26.78 43.33 19.53
CA GLY A 682 25.97 43.22 20.74
C GLY A 682 25.01 42.03 20.65
N LYS A 683 23.86 42.13 21.30
CA LYS A 683 22.85 41.08 21.31
C LYS A 683 21.97 41.14 20.04
N LEU A 684 21.86 40.00 19.36
CA LEU A 684 21.06 39.81 18.15
C LEU A 684 19.89 38.86 18.43
N PRO A 685 18.74 39.01 17.73
CA PRO A 685 17.64 38.08 17.87
C PRO A 685 18.00 36.69 17.33
N GLY A 686 17.63 35.65 18.07
CA GLY A 686 17.80 34.25 17.67
C GLY A 686 16.73 33.76 16.69
N PRO A 687 16.77 32.47 16.30
CA PRO A 687 15.81 31.85 15.38
C PRO A 687 14.35 31.97 15.79
N PHE A 688 14.03 32.11 17.08
CA PHE A 688 12.68 32.37 17.56
C PHE A 688 11.99 33.56 16.87
N ALA A 689 12.74 34.64 16.59
CA ALA A 689 12.20 35.84 15.96
C ALA A 689 11.77 35.63 14.50
N LYS A 690 12.25 34.56 13.84
CA LYS A 690 11.91 34.21 12.45
C LYS A 690 10.65 33.34 12.35
N LEU A 691 10.14 32.83 13.46
CA LEU A 691 8.93 32.01 13.46
C LEU A 691 7.70 32.85 13.12
N PRO A 692 6.71 32.28 12.39
CA PRO A 692 5.51 33.02 12.04
C PRO A 692 4.70 33.35 13.30
N PRO A 693 4.17 34.59 13.43
CA PRO A 693 3.32 34.95 14.56
C PRO A 693 1.99 34.19 14.51
N PRO A 694 1.38 33.91 15.67
CA PRO A 694 0.15 33.12 15.78
C PRO A 694 -1.05 33.75 15.06
N ALA A 695 -1.02 35.06 14.78
CA ALA A 695 -2.06 35.75 14.00
C ALA A 695 -1.95 35.50 12.48
N LEU A 696 -0.78 35.13 11.96
CA LEU A 696 -0.51 34.97 10.53
C LEU A 696 -0.34 33.50 10.11
N SER A 697 -0.30 32.57 11.06
CA SER A 697 -0.12 31.14 10.78
C SER A 697 -0.89 30.29 11.79
N ARG A 698 -1.48 29.18 11.31
CA ARG A 698 -2.09 28.14 12.17
C ARG A 698 -1.05 27.38 13.02
N SER A 699 0.24 27.64 12.83
CA SER A 699 1.32 26.97 13.57
C SER A 699 1.43 27.48 15.03
N PRO A 700 1.40 26.59 16.03
CA PRO A 700 1.59 26.95 17.43
C PRO A 700 3.07 27.12 17.85
N ALA A 701 4.03 27.09 16.92
CA ALA A 701 5.47 27.00 17.24
C ALA A 701 6.00 28.09 18.20
N ARG A 702 5.58 29.35 18.03
CA ARG A 702 6.04 30.45 18.92
C ARG A 702 5.53 30.27 20.35
N ARG A 703 4.25 29.94 20.52
CA ARG A 703 3.67 29.69 21.85
C ARG A 703 4.31 28.46 22.51
N LEU A 704 4.53 27.38 21.75
CA LEU A 704 5.23 26.20 22.25
C LEU A 704 6.64 26.50 22.75
N ALA A 705 7.40 27.37 22.05
CA ALA A 705 8.73 27.77 22.50
C ALA A 705 8.70 28.50 23.85
N LEU A 706 7.70 29.35 24.06
CA LEU A 706 7.48 30.05 25.33
C LEU A 706 7.02 29.08 26.43
N ASP A 707 6.11 28.15 26.12
CA ASP A 707 5.65 27.13 27.06
C ASP A 707 6.81 26.24 27.54
N VAL A 708 7.71 25.85 26.64
CA VAL A 708 8.93 25.09 26.97
C VAL A 708 9.82 25.89 27.93
N ALA A 709 10.11 27.15 27.60
CA ALA A 709 10.96 28.00 28.44
C ALA A 709 10.34 28.21 29.83
N ALA A 710 9.04 28.52 29.90
CA ALA A 710 8.34 28.70 31.16
C ALA A 710 8.34 27.41 32.01
N THR A 711 8.08 26.26 31.39
CA THR A 711 8.05 24.97 32.10
C THR A 711 9.44 24.59 32.64
N LEU A 712 10.50 24.81 31.87
CA LEU A 712 11.87 24.58 32.32
C LEU A 712 12.27 25.48 33.50
N LEU A 713 11.85 26.75 33.49
CA LEU A 713 12.10 27.69 34.60
C LEU A 713 11.31 27.32 35.86
N ARG A 714 10.14 26.68 35.72
CA ARG A 714 9.32 26.22 36.86
C ARG A 714 9.91 25.01 37.59
N PHE A 715 10.75 24.19 36.93
CA PHE A 715 11.37 23.00 37.52
C PHE A 715 12.61 23.33 38.39
N ARG A 716 12.61 24.49 39.06
CA ARG A 716 13.73 25.01 39.84
C ARG A 716 13.92 24.22 41.15
N ILE A 717 15.15 23.77 41.41
CA ILE A 717 15.54 23.38 42.76
C ILE A 717 15.70 24.65 43.60
N ARG A 718 15.11 24.63 44.80
CA ARG A 718 14.96 25.74 45.75
C ARG A 718 16.25 26.47 46.19
N ASN A 719 17.43 26.15 45.66
CA ASN A 719 18.73 26.58 46.20
C ASN A 719 19.77 27.10 45.18
N GLU A 720 19.43 27.39 43.93
CA GLU A 720 20.37 28.06 43.01
C GLU A 720 19.91 29.49 42.72
N ASP A 721 20.50 30.47 43.42
CA ASP A 721 20.39 31.92 43.18
C ASP A 721 21.30 32.39 42.02
N ALA A 722 21.35 31.62 40.93
CA ALA A 722 22.07 32.03 39.72
C ALA A 722 21.09 32.66 38.72
N ASP A 723 21.46 33.85 38.21
CA ASP A 723 20.82 34.55 37.10
C ASP A 723 20.42 33.58 35.98
N ASP A 724 19.13 33.28 35.85
CA ASP A 724 18.62 32.40 34.80
C ASP A 724 18.68 33.16 33.46
N GLY A 725 19.83 33.07 32.78
CA GLY A 725 20.07 33.71 31.48
C GLY A 725 19.01 33.38 30.43
N LEU A 726 18.27 32.27 30.58
CA LEU A 726 17.11 31.93 29.76
C LEU A 726 15.92 32.86 29.99
N ALA A 727 15.59 33.21 31.23
CA ALA A 727 14.48 34.11 31.54
C ALA A 727 14.74 35.51 30.96
N LEU A 728 15.98 36.00 31.10
CA LEU A 728 16.42 37.27 30.52
C LEU A 728 16.39 37.23 28.98
N ALA A 729 16.90 36.17 28.37
CA ALA A 729 16.90 35.99 26.92
C ALA A 729 15.48 35.95 26.34
N VAL A 730 14.54 35.25 26.99
CA VAL A 730 13.14 35.20 26.54
C VAL A 730 12.47 36.57 26.69
N ALA A 731 12.64 37.24 27.82
CA ALA A 731 12.08 38.58 28.04
C ALA A 731 12.57 39.59 26.99
N GLU A 732 13.85 39.52 26.62
CA GLU A 732 14.45 40.36 25.58
C GLU A 732 13.96 40.00 24.17
N ALA A 733 13.86 38.70 23.83
CA ALA A 733 13.38 38.24 22.53
C ALA A 733 11.89 38.52 22.29
N VAL A 734 11.09 38.50 23.35
CA VAL A 734 9.65 38.74 23.30
C VAL A 734 9.34 40.25 23.27
N GLY A 735 10.12 41.07 23.97
CA GLY A 735 10.08 42.54 23.87
C GLY A 735 8.67 43.15 24.01
N LYS A 736 8.30 44.08 23.11
CA LYS A 736 6.95 44.70 23.04
C LYS A 736 6.00 44.00 22.05
N SER A 737 6.24 42.73 21.71
CA SER A 737 5.36 41.98 20.80
C SER A 737 4.11 41.44 21.50
N ASP A 738 3.11 40.99 20.74
CA ASP A 738 1.90 40.32 21.30
C ASP A 738 2.24 39.12 22.18
N ASP A 739 3.40 38.49 21.94
CA ASP A 739 3.89 37.37 22.74
C ASP A 739 4.29 37.78 24.17
N ALA A 740 4.51 39.08 24.43
CA ALA A 740 4.88 39.61 25.75
C ALA A 740 3.74 39.48 26.75
N MET A 741 2.51 39.72 26.30
CA MET A 741 1.32 39.51 27.13
C MET A 741 1.16 38.03 27.48
N TYR A 742 1.37 37.13 26.50
CA TYR A 742 1.30 35.69 26.72
C TYR A 742 2.39 35.19 27.68
N TRP A 743 3.64 35.60 27.48
CA TRP A 743 4.77 35.25 28.35
C TRP A 743 4.56 35.71 29.80
N ASN A 744 4.15 36.97 29.99
CA ASN A 744 3.85 37.50 31.32
C ASN A 744 2.68 36.75 31.98
N GLY A 745 1.64 36.39 31.21
CA GLY A 745 0.52 35.59 31.69
C GLY A 745 0.96 34.22 32.22
N ILE A 746 1.78 33.49 31.46
CA ILE A 746 2.27 32.17 31.89
C ILE A 746 3.21 32.30 33.10
N MET A 747 4.07 33.31 33.15
CA MET A 747 4.98 33.49 34.29
C MET A 747 4.26 33.99 35.54
N SER A 748 3.08 34.63 35.41
CA SER A 748 2.28 35.16 36.51
C SER A 748 1.37 34.12 37.19
N THR A 749 1.02 32.99 36.55
CA THR A 749 0.24 31.90 37.18
C THR A 749 1.05 31.09 38.19
N ARG A 750 1.73 31.77 39.13
CA ARG A 750 2.58 31.20 40.18
C ARG A 750 1.78 30.43 41.22
#